data_AF-A0A562RM90-F1
#
_entry.id   AF-A0A562RM90-F1
#
_cell.length_a   1.000
_cell.length_b   1.000
_cell.length_c   1.000
_cell.angle_alpha   90.00
_cell.angle_beta   90.00
_cell.angle_gamma   90.00
#
_symmetry.space_group_name_H-M   'P 1'
#
loop_
_entity.id
_entity.type
_entity.pdbx_description
1 polymer ?
#
loop_
_entity_poly.entity_id
_entity_poly.type
_entity_poly.pdbx_seq_one_letter_code
_entity_poly.pdbx_strand_id
1 'polypeptide(L)'
;MPWPLLAVVALILAGGVLLAFNARQLGDAAAATEAGADALRAASRFQKIVPGAHFDVPAAAGVTLLAQPSGAVVIANRTRAEAPVLIDLCAQLADAAGRLMPVRLGGRWTETGRPAGRNAMLVKRGSTATVDMPEVRITGTIHAPLQLAWTGAAARWLGDGGDGIVGGSTGAATLRNEGWLAWQGGALQVLRRPSASCPRAGELVARLHVPDGAQRGRALVSAYAAHGASASAWLAAGDYAIPAVPSPELEDETLFDALRQHGLVRLLPDGAVVLAPADLAEWLAAPAQVRATSLDIWRGVRLDDEQRKLLRRLYRQADGTYVRQQVALYNSERTLLAWRQREGDASRWRVDGGTTSAMPPLAARLFASLPQGWQPWTRLAAPANTARLVLDLPAPAKGTERLSLLLAGRVAGSVEGAALQSAAACDGRACTAPDDVQRLVLAPQPGARRIVLAATPLDARAMERPADRDYRHLRVAAGRLVWQPLPRPAAGEAVRASPGPVLLADRNGTPLWSDGTATEAAQAAGLAPLLGLGPQHAASLAGMLARADSRGATARLSLDLPLQALAQEALDCLGLRHGRWRGGRCEGGATIPAGRKAGLVILDAENGDILAAAGAGQPHVGAGNWAEARDLDRANPAASALRLPALQHDGGANNSPGSTFKVISALGLELAAQEDRRLDALLDGQPLARINAEARERGFDFSTGAPTYPASARGAYVTNYREMGIDGRAQGGRLGLPQALAYSLNTWFAWTGELSDHTLLGRAEGGVPDLQPLEPGALDAARPILAAARRLGFERNLRLDGGLLPADFRWADYDVLQATPARIDPVHTRHELRQMSIGLRMQATPLQMAMAAAALGQGASVAPRLLLALDGRDAKSPAPVKLDARLDRIRAGMQGVIERGTAAGAFRSLPAHVRAGLYGKTGTAPVSDDRATVWFTGWLEPGTLPGQRHGLAFATYVSRSEGTGGEHAAPVIAAVLARLADGDARHKVKQTGK
;
A
#
# COMPACT_ATOMS: atom_id res chain seq x y z
N MET A 1 -23.41 -37.63 -61.67
CA MET A 1 -23.55 -36.21 -61.27
C MET A 1 -22.91 -35.35 -62.35
N PRO A 2 -23.63 -34.41 -62.98
CA PRO A 2 -23.04 -33.54 -64.00
C PRO A 2 -22.07 -32.55 -63.34
N TRP A 3 -20.87 -32.42 -63.91
CA TRP A 3 -19.80 -31.49 -63.52
C TRP A 3 -20.23 -30.06 -63.12
N PRO A 4 -21.23 -29.41 -63.76
CA PRO A 4 -21.70 -28.10 -63.31
C PRO A 4 -22.25 -28.10 -61.87
N LEU A 5 -22.86 -29.20 -61.42
CA LEU A 5 -23.41 -29.30 -60.07
C LEU A 5 -22.30 -29.41 -59.00
N LEU A 6 -21.20 -30.10 -59.33
CA LEU A 6 -20.01 -30.18 -58.47
C LEU A 6 -19.29 -28.84 -58.39
N ALA A 7 -19.22 -28.07 -59.48
CA ALA A 7 -18.64 -26.74 -59.50
C ALA A 7 -19.45 -25.74 -58.65
N VAL A 8 -20.78 -25.80 -58.71
CA VAL A 8 -21.66 -24.96 -57.89
C VAL A 8 -21.54 -25.31 -56.41
N VAL A 9 -21.51 -26.60 -56.05
CA VAL A 9 -21.30 -27.03 -54.66
C VAL A 9 -19.90 -26.62 -54.16
N ALA A 10 -18.87 -26.73 -54.99
CA ALA A 10 -17.52 -26.28 -54.65
C ALA A 10 -17.45 -24.75 -54.45
N LEU A 11 -18.14 -23.96 -55.27
CA LEU A 11 -18.23 -22.50 -55.12
C LEU A 11 -19.03 -22.08 -53.89
N ILE A 12 -20.11 -22.79 -53.54
CA ILE A 12 -20.87 -22.55 -52.31
C ILE A 12 -20.04 -22.90 -51.07
N LEU A 13 -19.32 -24.02 -51.10
CA LEU A 13 -18.41 -24.40 -50.00
C LEU A 13 -17.22 -23.44 -49.89
N ALA A 14 -16.62 -23.03 -51.01
CA ALA A 14 -15.55 -22.04 -51.02
C ALA A 14 -16.05 -20.66 -50.53
N GLY A 15 -17.25 -20.25 -50.94
CA GLY A 15 -17.90 -19.02 -50.46
C GLY A 15 -18.21 -19.08 -48.96
N GLY A 16 -18.68 -20.22 -48.46
CA GLY A 16 -18.91 -20.44 -47.03
C GLY A 16 -17.62 -20.42 -46.21
N VAL A 17 -16.54 -21.03 -46.71
CA VAL A 17 -15.21 -20.99 -46.09
C VAL A 17 -14.64 -19.58 -46.11
N LEU A 18 -14.79 -18.84 -47.21
CA LEU A 18 -14.33 -17.46 -47.34
C LEU A 18 -15.10 -16.54 -46.37
N LEU A 19 -16.42 -16.68 -46.27
CA LEU A 19 -17.25 -15.92 -45.34
C LEU A 19 -16.91 -16.25 -43.88
N ALA A 20 -16.70 -17.52 -43.54
CA ALA A 20 -16.28 -17.92 -42.20
C ALA A 20 -14.87 -17.42 -41.84
N PHE A 21 -13.94 -17.44 -42.80
CA PHE A 21 -12.59 -16.91 -42.63
C PHE A 21 -12.59 -15.38 -42.46
N ASN A 22 -13.40 -14.67 -43.26
CA ASN A 22 -13.52 -13.22 -43.16
C ASN A 22 -14.25 -12.79 -41.88
N ALA A 23 -15.26 -13.55 -41.44
CA ALA A 23 -15.93 -13.34 -40.16
C ALA A 23 -14.99 -13.58 -38.96
N ARG A 24 -14.11 -14.60 -39.04
CA ARG A 24 -13.03 -14.82 -38.06
C ARG A 24 -12.02 -13.68 -38.06
N GLN A 25 -11.53 -13.24 -39.22
CA GLN A 25 -10.63 -12.09 -39.33
C GLN A 25 -11.25 -10.79 -38.82
N LEU A 26 -12.52 -10.53 -39.11
CA LEU A 26 -13.25 -9.37 -38.59
C LEU A 26 -13.48 -9.47 -37.08
N GLY A 27 -13.74 -10.66 -36.54
CA GLY A 27 -13.82 -10.92 -35.11
C GLY A 27 -12.48 -10.73 -34.39
N ASP A 28 -11.39 -11.22 -34.98
CA ASP A 28 -10.02 -11.06 -34.46
C ASP A 28 -9.55 -9.60 -34.56
N ALA A 29 -9.90 -8.89 -35.65
CA ALA A 29 -9.62 -7.47 -35.82
C ALA A 29 -10.47 -6.58 -34.90
N ALA A 30 -11.74 -6.93 -34.66
CA ALA A 30 -12.58 -6.25 -33.69
C ALA A 30 -12.05 -6.46 -32.26
N ALA A 31 -11.67 -7.69 -31.90
CA ALA A 31 -11.04 -8.02 -30.62
C ALA A 31 -9.66 -7.37 -30.42
N ALA A 32 -8.98 -6.97 -31.51
CA ALA A 32 -7.72 -6.23 -31.46
C ALA A 32 -7.89 -4.74 -31.11
N THR A 33 -9.11 -4.21 -31.13
CA THR A 33 -9.41 -2.86 -30.62
C THR A 33 -9.70 -2.88 -29.13
N GLU A 34 -9.40 -1.79 -28.41
CA GLU A 34 -9.72 -1.68 -26.98
C GLU A 34 -11.23 -1.89 -26.70
N ALA A 35 -12.10 -1.41 -27.60
CA ALA A 35 -13.55 -1.60 -27.52
C ALA A 35 -13.98 -3.07 -27.68
N GLY A 36 -13.38 -3.83 -28.62
CA GLY A 36 -13.71 -5.24 -28.78
C GLY A 36 -13.19 -6.12 -27.65
N ALA A 37 -12.01 -5.81 -27.09
CA ALA A 37 -11.51 -6.48 -25.88
C ALA A 37 -12.42 -6.23 -24.66
N ASP A 38 -13.00 -5.04 -24.57
CA ASP A 38 -13.95 -4.66 -23.52
C ASP A 38 -15.30 -5.36 -23.67
N ALA A 39 -15.80 -5.48 -24.91
CA ALA A 39 -17.01 -6.23 -25.21
C ALA A 39 -16.88 -7.72 -24.84
N LEU A 40 -15.73 -8.35 -25.15
CA LEU A 40 -15.44 -9.73 -24.74
C LEU A 40 -15.37 -9.89 -23.22
N ARG A 41 -14.78 -8.91 -22.52
CA ARG A 41 -14.71 -8.87 -21.06
C ARG A 41 -16.10 -8.72 -20.43
N ALA A 42 -16.93 -7.83 -20.98
CA ALA A 42 -18.32 -7.66 -20.56
C ALA A 42 -19.12 -8.95 -20.78
N ALA A 43 -19.04 -9.55 -21.97
CA ALA A 43 -19.71 -10.80 -22.31
C ALA A 43 -19.35 -11.94 -21.35
N SER A 44 -18.05 -12.20 -21.15
CA SER A 44 -17.57 -13.27 -20.26
C SER A 44 -17.96 -13.09 -18.79
N ARG A 45 -18.04 -11.85 -18.29
CA ARG A 45 -18.37 -11.54 -16.89
C ARG A 45 -19.87 -11.46 -16.63
N PHE A 46 -20.62 -10.85 -17.54
CA PHE A 46 -22.03 -10.50 -17.31
C PHE A 46 -23.02 -11.50 -17.90
N GLN A 47 -22.63 -12.34 -18.86
CA GLN A 47 -23.54 -13.31 -19.49
C GLN A 47 -24.24 -14.24 -18.48
N LYS A 48 -23.55 -14.65 -17.40
CA LYS A 48 -24.14 -15.52 -16.37
C LYS A 48 -25.07 -14.78 -15.40
N ILE A 49 -25.05 -13.44 -15.41
CA ILE A 49 -25.78 -12.59 -14.48
C ILE A 49 -26.98 -11.94 -15.17
N VAL A 50 -26.73 -11.35 -16.34
CA VAL A 50 -27.72 -10.65 -17.16
C VAL A 50 -27.64 -11.09 -18.64
N PRO A 51 -27.98 -12.36 -18.97
CA PRO A 51 -27.95 -12.84 -20.35
C PRO A 51 -28.90 -12.04 -21.24
N GLY A 52 -28.43 -11.63 -22.42
CA GLY A 52 -29.23 -10.83 -23.36
C GLY A 52 -29.37 -9.35 -22.99
N ALA A 53 -28.60 -8.86 -22.01
CA ALA A 53 -28.63 -7.44 -21.63
C ALA A 53 -28.02 -6.55 -22.71
N HIS A 54 -28.60 -5.35 -22.84
CA HIS A 54 -28.11 -4.29 -23.71
C HIS A 54 -28.03 -2.98 -22.92
N PHE A 55 -26.88 -2.33 -22.93
CA PHE A 55 -26.67 -1.06 -22.24
C PHE A 55 -25.58 -0.22 -22.90
N ASP A 56 -25.73 1.10 -22.80
CA ASP A 56 -24.72 2.08 -23.19
C ASP A 56 -23.95 2.55 -21.95
N VAL A 57 -22.63 2.62 -22.06
CA VAL A 57 -21.77 3.28 -21.08
C VAL A 57 -21.58 4.73 -21.54
N PRO A 58 -22.20 5.72 -20.88
CA PRO A 58 -22.23 7.09 -21.37
C PRO A 58 -20.84 7.72 -21.29
N ALA A 59 -20.58 8.75 -22.10
CA ALA A 59 -19.37 9.56 -21.99
C ALA A 59 -19.43 10.61 -20.85
N ALA A 60 -20.65 10.91 -20.37
CA ALA A 60 -20.90 11.86 -19.31
C ALA A 60 -20.56 11.28 -17.92
N ALA A 61 -20.18 12.16 -16.99
CA ALA A 61 -19.92 11.77 -15.61
C ALA A 61 -21.23 11.54 -14.86
N GLY A 62 -21.32 10.44 -14.12
CA GLY A 62 -22.51 10.12 -13.32
C GLY A 62 -22.66 8.65 -13.00
N VAL A 63 -23.72 8.35 -12.26
CA VAL A 63 -24.15 6.99 -11.94
C VAL A 63 -25.54 6.76 -12.51
N THR A 64 -25.71 5.70 -13.30
CA THR A 64 -27.00 5.36 -13.94
C THR A 64 -27.39 3.94 -13.60
N LEU A 65 -28.66 3.73 -13.23
CA LEU A 65 -29.24 2.42 -12.93
C LEU A 65 -30.26 2.06 -14.02
N LEU A 66 -30.00 0.95 -14.71
CA LEU A 66 -30.76 0.47 -15.87
C LEU A 66 -31.37 -0.91 -15.56
N ALA A 67 -32.69 -1.04 -15.73
CA ALA A 67 -33.34 -2.33 -15.68
C ALA A 67 -33.01 -3.16 -16.94
N GLN A 68 -32.88 -4.47 -16.80
CA GLN A 68 -32.57 -5.42 -17.87
C GLN A 68 -33.54 -6.61 -17.80
N PRO A 69 -33.74 -7.37 -18.91
CA PRO A 69 -34.71 -8.46 -18.94
C PRO A 69 -34.56 -9.50 -17.82
N SER A 70 -33.33 -9.79 -17.39
CA SER A 70 -33.02 -10.80 -16.37
C SER A 70 -32.40 -10.20 -15.08
N GLY A 71 -32.49 -8.88 -14.89
CA GLY A 71 -31.85 -8.20 -13.77
C GLY A 71 -31.73 -6.69 -13.95
N ALA A 72 -30.61 -6.12 -13.54
CA ALA A 72 -30.31 -4.70 -13.72
C ALA A 72 -28.81 -4.45 -13.72
N VAL A 73 -28.40 -3.29 -14.22
CA VAL A 73 -27.01 -2.85 -14.29
C VAL A 73 -26.90 -1.45 -13.70
N VAL A 74 -25.83 -1.20 -12.94
CA VAL A 74 -25.39 0.13 -12.54
C VAL A 74 -24.11 0.47 -13.28
N ILE A 75 -24.03 1.69 -13.79
CA ILE A 75 -22.90 2.23 -14.54
C ILE A 75 -22.42 3.47 -13.80
N ALA A 76 -21.23 3.41 -13.21
CA ALA A 76 -20.54 4.53 -12.60
C ALA A 76 -19.41 5.00 -13.53
N ASN A 77 -19.68 6.03 -14.32
CA ASN A 77 -18.74 6.55 -15.31
C ASN A 77 -18.18 7.91 -14.90
N ARG A 78 -16.86 8.09 -15.07
CA ARG A 78 -16.12 9.31 -14.71
C ARG A 78 -16.52 9.81 -13.32
N THR A 79 -16.65 8.87 -12.39
CA THR A 79 -16.90 9.14 -10.98
C THR A 79 -15.61 9.01 -10.21
N ARG A 80 -15.33 9.97 -9.34
CA ARG A 80 -14.30 9.84 -8.32
C ARG A 80 -14.85 9.04 -7.15
N ALA A 81 -14.24 7.90 -6.87
CA ALA A 81 -14.55 7.10 -5.69
C ALA A 81 -13.76 7.65 -4.49
N GLU A 82 -14.46 8.02 -3.42
CA GLU A 82 -13.83 8.47 -2.17
C GLU A 82 -13.21 7.28 -1.41
N ALA A 83 -12.39 7.58 -0.40
CA ALA A 83 -11.82 6.54 0.46
C ALA A 83 -12.94 5.72 1.13
N PRO A 84 -12.86 4.37 1.14
CA PRO A 84 -13.88 3.55 1.78
C PRO A 84 -13.86 3.74 3.30
N VAL A 85 -15.05 3.81 3.90
CA VAL A 85 -15.25 3.72 5.35
C VAL A 85 -15.53 2.27 5.71
N LEU A 86 -14.70 1.69 6.58
CA LEU A 86 -14.83 0.33 7.07
C LEU A 86 -15.59 0.34 8.40
N ILE A 87 -16.59 -0.54 8.52
CA ILE A 87 -17.48 -0.63 9.68
C ILE A 87 -17.46 -2.07 10.18
N ASP A 88 -16.73 -2.31 11.27
CA ASP A 88 -16.65 -3.63 11.89
C ASP A 88 -18.00 -4.01 12.50
N LEU A 89 -18.67 -5.03 11.97
CA LEU A 89 -20.01 -5.43 12.43
C LEU A 89 -20.00 -6.06 13.83
N CYS A 90 -18.88 -6.59 14.31
CA CYS A 90 -18.76 -7.10 15.67
C CYS A 90 -18.77 -5.95 16.69
N ALA A 91 -18.16 -4.81 16.34
CA ALA A 91 -18.23 -3.59 17.15
C ALA A 91 -19.63 -2.96 17.16
N GLN A 92 -20.51 -3.41 16.27
CA GLN A 92 -21.89 -2.95 16.14
C GLN A 92 -22.91 -3.85 16.83
N LEU A 93 -22.49 -4.88 17.57
CA LEU A 93 -23.41 -5.77 18.26
C LEU A 93 -24.12 -5.06 19.41
N ALA A 94 -25.45 -5.08 19.38
CA ALA A 94 -26.31 -4.59 20.45
C ALA A 94 -26.52 -5.63 21.55
N ASP A 95 -26.41 -6.92 21.22
CA ASP A 95 -26.59 -8.04 22.15
C ASP A 95 -25.85 -9.31 21.69
N ALA A 96 -25.80 -10.30 22.59
CA ALA A 96 -25.16 -11.59 22.33
C ALA A 96 -25.88 -12.44 21.27
N ALA A 97 -27.15 -12.14 20.95
CA ALA A 97 -27.93 -12.82 19.92
C ALA A 97 -27.55 -12.40 18.50
N GLY A 98 -26.65 -11.43 18.35
CA GLY A 98 -26.15 -11.00 17.04
C GLY A 98 -26.97 -9.88 16.40
N ARG A 99 -27.83 -9.19 17.15
CA ARG A 99 -28.54 -8.00 16.65
C ARG A 99 -27.58 -6.82 16.56
N LEU A 100 -27.67 -6.08 15.46
CA LEU A 100 -26.84 -4.91 15.22
C LEU A 100 -27.51 -3.64 15.75
N MET A 101 -26.69 -2.74 16.32
CA MET A 101 -27.06 -1.34 16.48
C MET A 101 -27.28 -0.72 15.09
N PRO A 102 -28.27 0.19 14.93
CA PRO A 102 -28.48 0.86 13.66
C PRO A 102 -27.25 1.66 13.23
N VAL A 103 -26.72 1.37 12.05
CA VAL A 103 -25.68 2.18 11.40
C VAL A 103 -26.38 3.29 10.61
N ARG A 104 -25.94 4.54 10.78
CA ARG A 104 -26.53 5.70 10.10
C ARG A 104 -25.50 6.40 9.22
N LEU A 105 -25.85 6.67 7.96
CA LEU A 105 -24.98 7.31 6.97
C LEU A 105 -25.68 8.55 6.40
N GLY A 106 -24.92 9.60 6.05
CA GLY A 106 -25.46 10.78 5.34
C GLY A 106 -25.98 11.91 6.25
N GLY A 107 -25.90 11.76 7.57
CA GLY A 107 -26.22 12.83 8.52
C GLY A 107 -25.21 13.98 8.42
N ARG A 108 -25.58 15.17 8.91
CA ARG A 108 -24.69 16.35 8.93
C ARG A 108 -24.45 16.84 10.35
N TRP A 109 -23.27 17.41 10.61
CA TRP A 109 -23.01 18.02 11.92
C TRP A 109 -23.87 19.28 12.13
N THR A 110 -24.50 19.38 13.30
CA THR A 110 -25.23 20.55 13.78
C THR A 110 -24.82 20.86 15.22
N GLU A 111 -24.57 22.13 15.55
CA GLU A 111 -24.10 22.58 16.87
C GLU A 111 -25.01 22.18 18.05
N THR A 112 -26.30 21.95 17.80
CA THR A 112 -27.26 21.52 18.82
C THR A 112 -27.09 20.07 19.26
N GLY A 113 -26.21 19.30 18.62
CA GLY A 113 -25.86 17.93 19.04
C GLY A 113 -27.04 16.96 19.10
N ARG A 114 -28.18 17.28 18.47
CA ARG A 114 -29.32 16.33 18.43
C ARG A 114 -28.85 15.08 17.68
N PRO A 115 -28.86 13.93 18.36
CA PRO A 115 -27.87 12.90 18.13
C PRO A 115 -28.17 12.24 16.79
N ALA A 116 -27.19 12.22 15.90
CA ALA A 116 -27.09 11.16 14.89
C ALA A 116 -27.00 9.76 15.55
N GLY A 117 -27.00 9.68 16.89
CA GLY A 117 -26.89 8.48 17.69
C GLY A 117 -25.50 7.88 17.57
N ARG A 118 -25.24 6.84 18.35
CA ARG A 118 -24.02 6.03 18.20
C ARG A 118 -23.98 5.46 16.78
N ASN A 119 -22.77 5.28 16.24
CA ASN A 119 -22.51 4.68 14.92
C ASN A 119 -23.06 5.48 13.73
N ALA A 120 -22.82 6.79 13.75
CA ALA A 120 -23.16 7.67 12.64
C ALA A 120 -21.92 8.11 11.83
N MET A 121 -22.07 8.05 10.50
CA MET A 121 -21.10 8.53 9.54
C MET A 121 -21.65 9.79 8.85
N LEU A 122 -20.94 10.91 9.03
CA LEU A 122 -21.42 12.22 8.62
C LEU A 122 -20.90 12.63 7.25
N VAL A 123 -21.69 13.43 6.55
CA VAL A 123 -21.29 14.17 5.35
C VAL A 123 -21.05 15.64 5.69
N LYS A 124 -20.18 16.28 4.93
CA LYS A 124 -19.80 17.68 5.02
C LYS A 124 -20.97 18.57 4.62
N ARG A 125 -21.27 19.53 5.49
CA ARG A 125 -22.27 20.56 5.23
C ARG A 125 -21.83 21.40 4.01
N GLY A 126 -22.75 21.60 3.07
CA GLY A 126 -22.51 22.38 1.85
C GLY A 126 -21.65 21.67 0.79
N SER A 127 -21.38 20.37 0.94
CA SER A 127 -20.75 19.59 -0.13
C SER A 127 -21.71 19.43 -1.31
N THR A 128 -21.27 19.80 -2.50
CA THR A 128 -22.06 19.62 -3.74
C THR A 128 -22.25 18.16 -4.10
N ALA A 129 -21.36 17.28 -3.64
CA ALA A 129 -21.41 15.84 -3.90
C ALA A 129 -22.50 15.13 -3.08
N THR A 130 -22.74 15.60 -1.86
CA THR A 130 -23.61 14.94 -0.87
C THR A 130 -24.77 15.83 -0.45
N VAL A 131 -25.02 16.95 -1.14
CA VAL A 131 -26.14 17.86 -0.83
C VAL A 131 -27.48 17.13 -0.89
N ASP A 132 -27.67 16.30 -1.91
CA ASP A 132 -28.87 15.48 -2.13
C ASP A 132 -28.70 14.03 -1.66
N MET A 133 -27.66 13.74 -0.86
CA MET A 133 -27.55 12.42 -0.26
C MET A 133 -28.66 12.24 0.79
N PRO A 134 -29.51 11.19 0.69
CA PRO A 134 -30.49 10.87 1.71
C PRO A 134 -29.81 10.31 2.97
N GLU A 135 -30.48 10.40 4.11
CA GLU A 135 -30.04 9.70 5.31
C GLU A 135 -30.34 8.20 5.16
N VAL A 136 -29.32 7.37 5.35
CA VAL A 136 -29.41 5.92 5.20
C VAL A 136 -29.28 5.26 6.57
N ARG A 137 -30.11 4.28 6.83
CA ARG A 137 -30.09 3.46 8.05
C ARG A 137 -29.99 1.99 7.68
N ILE A 138 -28.99 1.31 8.26
CA ILE A 138 -28.78 -0.13 8.09
C ILE A 138 -29.04 -0.83 9.42
N THR A 139 -29.90 -1.84 9.40
CA THR A 139 -30.30 -2.64 10.59
C THR A 139 -30.36 -4.12 10.25
N GLY A 140 -30.27 -4.99 11.26
CA GLY A 140 -30.46 -6.42 11.07
C GLY A 140 -29.71 -7.27 12.09
N THR A 141 -29.47 -8.52 11.73
CA THR A 141 -28.65 -9.47 12.51
C THR A 141 -27.53 -10.02 11.65
N ILE A 142 -26.44 -10.45 12.30
CA ILE A 142 -25.22 -10.90 11.60
C ILE A 142 -25.41 -12.20 10.79
N HIS A 143 -26.49 -12.96 11.00
CA HIS A 143 -26.75 -14.22 10.31
C HIS A 143 -27.82 -14.13 9.22
N ALA A 144 -28.34 -12.93 8.96
CA ALA A 144 -29.36 -12.69 7.94
C ALA A 144 -28.92 -11.56 6.97
N PRO A 145 -29.58 -11.43 5.81
CA PRO A 145 -29.51 -10.21 5.02
C PRO A 145 -29.87 -8.98 5.87
N LEU A 146 -29.13 -7.89 5.65
CA LEU A 146 -29.38 -6.63 6.34
C LEU A 146 -30.50 -5.86 5.64
N GLN A 147 -31.15 -4.99 6.39
CA GLN A 147 -32.17 -4.07 5.89
C GLN A 147 -31.57 -2.69 5.76
N LEU A 148 -31.63 -2.13 4.55
CA LEU A 148 -31.23 -0.77 4.24
C LEU A 148 -32.48 0.06 4.01
N ALA A 149 -32.61 1.17 4.72
CA ALA A 149 -33.68 2.14 4.53
C ALA A 149 -33.10 3.54 4.32
N TRP A 150 -33.77 4.37 3.54
CA TRP A 150 -33.37 5.77 3.35
C TRP A 150 -34.55 6.73 3.47
N THR A 151 -34.24 7.96 3.86
CA THR A 151 -35.19 9.07 3.95
C THR A 151 -34.52 10.38 3.56
N GLY A 152 -35.19 11.21 2.76
CA GLY A 152 -34.69 12.53 2.35
C GLY A 152 -34.92 12.79 0.87
N ALA A 153 -33.85 13.20 0.17
CA ALA A 153 -33.90 13.41 -1.27
C ALA A 153 -34.21 12.11 -2.03
N ALA A 154 -34.76 12.25 -3.24
CA ALA A 154 -35.08 11.12 -4.09
C ALA A 154 -33.81 10.34 -4.48
N ALA A 155 -33.81 9.03 -4.19
CA ALA A 155 -32.72 8.13 -4.51
C ALA A 155 -33.25 6.82 -5.12
N ARG A 156 -32.36 6.06 -5.74
CA ARG A 156 -32.63 4.76 -6.34
C ARG A 156 -31.62 3.73 -5.83
N TRP A 157 -32.11 2.62 -5.29
CA TRP A 157 -31.32 1.49 -4.82
C TRP A 157 -31.30 0.38 -5.88
N LEU A 158 -30.14 -0.23 -6.07
CA LEU A 158 -29.96 -1.51 -6.77
C LEU A 158 -28.96 -2.36 -5.99
N GLY A 159 -29.32 -3.60 -5.65
CA GLY A 159 -28.43 -4.50 -4.92
C GLY A 159 -28.77 -5.97 -5.10
N ASP A 160 -28.06 -6.82 -4.39
CA ASP A 160 -28.17 -8.28 -4.48
C ASP A 160 -29.31 -8.90 -3.65
N GLY A 161 -30.20 -8.06 -3.11
CA GLY A 161 -31.38 -8.46 -2.34
C GLY A 161 -32.49 -9.15 -3.16
N GLY A 162 -32.53 -8.92 -4.48
CA GLY A 162 -33.58 -9.42 -5.38
C GLY A 162 -34.77 -8.47 -5.58
N ASP A 163 -34.71 -7.26 -5.01
CA ASP A 163 -35.79 -6.26 -5.06
C ASP A 163 -35.88 -5.49 -6.41
N GLY A 164 -34.94 -5.72 -7.34
CA GLY A 164 -34.79 -4.92 -8.55
C GLY A 164 -34.31 -3.50 -8.24
N ILE A 165 -34.75 -2.52 -9.03
CA ILE A 165 -34.47 -1.10 -8.78
C ILE A 165 -35.62 -0.50 -7.96
N VAL A 166 -35.32 -0.09 -6.73
CA VAL A 166 -36.29 0.55 -5.82
C VAL A 166 -35.98 2.05 -5.77
N GLY A 167 -36.98 2.93 -5.81
CA GLY A 167 -36.75 4.38 -5.81
C GLY A 167 -37.77 5.19 -5.04
N GLY A 168 -37.38 6.40 -4.63
CA GLY A 168 -38.24 7.34 -3.89
C GLY A 168 -37.44 8.24 -2.94
N SER A 169 -38.12 9.23 -2.35
CA SER A 169 -37.59 10.04 -1.24
C SER A 169 -37.53 9.27 0.08
N THR A 170 -38.33 8.21 0.20
CA THR A 170 -38.24 7.19 1.23
C THR A 170 -38.25 5.82 0.57
N GLY A 171 -37.51 4.88 1.13
CA GLY A 171 -37.48 3.51 0.62
C GLY A 171 -36.76 2.55 1.56
N ALA A 172 -36.97 1.26 1.30
CA ALA A 172 -36.32 0.17 2.01
C ALA A 172 -35.98 -0.94 1.01
N ALA A 173 -34.87 -1.62 1.23
CA ALA A 173 -34.39 -2.72 0.40
C ALA A 173 -33.51 -3.68 1.21
N THR A 174 -33.34 -4.88 0.67
CA THR A 174 -32.48 -5.91 1.26
C THR A 174 -31.03 -5.77 0.78
N LEU A 175 -30.08 -5.81 1.71
CA LEU A 175 -28.64 -5.85 1.47
C LEU A 175 -28.09 -7.20 1.90
N ARG A 176 -27.68 -8.06 0.96
CA ARG A 176 -27.01 -9.33 1.29
C ARG A 176 -25.50 -9.11 1.37
N ASN A 177 -24.87 -8.82 0.24
CA ASN A 177 -23.43 -8.61 0.11
C ASN A 177 -23.08 -7.29 -0.53
N GLU A 178 -23.87 -6.76 -1.47
CA GLU A 178 -23.53 -5.47 -2.08
C GLU A 178 -24.73 -4.75 -2.73
N GLY A 179 -24.61 -3.43 -2.85
CA GLY A 179 -25.54 -2.61 -3.60
C GLY A 179 -25.13 -1.14 -3.70
N TRP A 180 -25.91 -0.39 -4.46
CA TRP A 180 -25.71 1.00 -4.82
C TRP A 180 -26.97 1.81 -4.53
N LEU A 181 -26.82 2.90 -3.78
CA LEU A 181 -27.84 3.93 -3.63
C LEU A 181 -27.40 5.16 -4.42
N ALA A 182 -28.10 5.51 -5.50
CA ALA A 182 -27.78 6.65 -6.36
C ALA A 182 -28.81 7.79 -6.21
N TRP A 183 -28.34 9.03 -6.22
CA TRP A 183 -29.15 10.26 -6.17
C TRP A 183 -28.63 11.28 -7.20
N GLN A 184 -29.28 12.43 -7.29
CA GLN A 184 -28.81 13.55 -8.13
C GLN A 184 -27.44 14.03 -7.62
N GLY A 185 -26.38 13.81 -8.40
CA GLY A 185 -25.03 14.29 -8.06
C GLY A 185 -24.13 13.30 -7.31
N GLY A 186 -24.56 12.04 -7.07
CA GLY A 186 -23.69 11.06 -6.44
C GLY A 186 -24.30 9.67 -6.24
N ALA A 187 -23.49 8.75 -5.71
CA ALA A 187 -23.95 7.45 -5.24
C ALA A 187 -23.16 6.95 -4.04
N LEU A 188 -23.78 6.06 -3.26
CA LEU A 188 -23.17 5.30 -2.18
C LEU A 188 -23.15 3.83 -2.56
N GLN A 189 -21.96 3.26 -2.66
CA GLN A 189 -21.75 1.82 -2.76
C GLN A 189 -21.58 1.24 -1.36
N VAL A 190 -22.32 0.18 -1.05
CA VAL A 190 -22.21 -0.55 0.21
C VAL A 190 -21.85 -2.00 -0.10
N LEU A 191 -20.81 -2.52 0.53
CA LEU A 191 -20.42 -3.93 0.44
C LEU A 191 -20.33 -4.54 1.83
N ARG A 192 -20.80 -5.77 2.00
CA ARG A 192 -20.62 -6.61 3.17
C ARG A 192 -19.67 -7.73 2.80
N ARG A 193 -18.56 -7.87 3.53
CA ARG A 193 -17.54 -8.89 3.24
C ARG A 193 -16.98 -9.53 4.52
N PRO A 194 -16.44 -10.75 4.44
CA PRO A 194 -15.71 -11.35 5.56
C PRO A 194 -14.53 -10.46 5.98
N SER A 195 -14.26 -10.40 7.28
CA SER A 195 -13.12 -9.70 7.86
C SER A 195 -12.44 -10.59 8.90
N ALA A 196 -11.11 -10.52 8.97
CA ALA A 196 -10.35 -11.19 10.01
C ALA A 196 -10.58 -10.59 11.41
N SER A 197 -10.90 -9.28 11.49
CA SER A 197 -11.22 -8.63 12.77
C SER A 197 -12.56 -9.10 13.35
N CYS A 198 -13.48 -9.52 12.47
CA CYS A 198 -14.80 -10.00 12.83
C CYS A 198 -15.16 -11.26 12.01
N PRO A 199 -14.58 -12.43 12.33
CA PRO A 199 -14.82 -13.66 11.56
C PRO A 199 -16.28 -14.09 11.55
N ARG A 200 -17.06 -13.70 12.58
CA ARG A 200 -18.46 -14.08 12.75
C ARG A 200 -19.45 -13.29 11.87
N ALA A 201 -19.18 -12.00 11.62
CA ALA A 201 -20.13 -11.12 10.95
C ALA A 201 -19.57 -10.38 9.73
N GLY A 202 -18.24 -10.25 9.66
CA GLY A 202 -17.55 -9.46 8.64
C GLY A 202 -17.57 -7.96 8.93
N GLU A 203 -17.43 -7.18 7.88
CA GLU A 203 -17.47 -5.72 7.91
C GLU A 203 -18.38 -5.16 6.80
N LEU A 204 -18.89 -3.95 7.00
CA LEU A 204 -19.46 -3.13 5.92
C LEU A 204 -18.41 -2.16 5.39
N VAL A 205 -18.37 -2.02 4.07
CA VAL A 205 -17.54 -1.08 3.33
C VAL A 205 -18.47 -0.10 2.65
N ALA A 206 -18.51 1.13 3.14
CA ALA A 206 -19.28 2.22 2.55
C ALA A 206 -18.34 3.11 1.71
N ARG A 207 -18.72 3.40 0.46
CA ARG A 207 -17.91 4.22 -0.45
C ARG A 207 -18.77 5.19 -1.24
N LEU A 208 -18.46 6.48 -1.14
CA LEU A 208 -19.09 7.52 -1.96
C LEU A 208 -18.46 7.56 -3.35
N HIS A 209 -19.30 7.78 -4.36
CA HIS A 209 -18.92 8.00 -5.75
C HIS A 209 -19.49 9.34 -6.19
N VAL A 210 -18.60 10.24 -6.60
CA VAL A 210 -18.93 11.62 -6.96
C VAL A 210 -18.65 11.83 -8.44
N PRO A 211 -19.58 12.36 -9.24
CA PRO A 211 -19.32 12.71 -10.63
C PRO A 211 -18.14 13.70 -10.74
N ASP A 212 -17.17 13.38 -11.60
CA ASP A 212 -15.99 14.21 -11.82
C ASP A 212 -15.68 14.26 -13.31
N GLY A 213 -16.09 15.35 -13.96
CA GLY A 213 -15.87 15.58 -15.38
C GLY A 213 -14.40 15.68 -15.79
N ALA A 214 -13.45 15.79 -14.85
CA ALA A 214 -12.03 15.70 -15.15
C ALA A 214 -11.54 14.26 -15.22
N GLN A 215 -12.21 13.29 -14.59
CA GLN A 215 -11.85 11.88 -14.67
C GLN A 215 -11.90 11.40 -16.12
N ARG A 216 -10.91 10.60 -16.49
CA ARG A 216 -10.82 9.89 -17.77
C ARG A 216 -10.57 8.42 -17.47
N GLY A 217 -10.98 7.54 -18.37
CA GLY A 217 -10.83 6.09 -18.22
C GLY A 217 -12.14 5.34 -18.35
N ARG A 218 -12.14 4.10 -17.86
CA ARG A 218 -13.24 3.14 -17.96
C ARG A 218 -14.27 3.37 -16.85
N ALA A 219 -15.54 3.15 -17.15
CA ALA A 219 -16.62 3.12 -16.18
C ALA A 219 -16.60 1.81 -15.38
N LEU A 220 -16.95 1.87 -14.10
CA LEU A 220 -17.27 0.68 -13.32
C LEU A 220 -18.72 0.28 -13.62
N VAL A 221 -18.90 -0.92 -14.15
CA VAL A 221 -20.21 -1.49 -14.44
C VAL A 221 -20.44 -2.68 -13.53
N SER A 222 -21.55 -2.68 -12.80
CA SER A 222 -21.96 -3.82 -11.95
C SER A 222 -23.33 -4.32 -12.38
N ALA A 223 -23.43 -5.61 -12.68
CA ALA A 223 -24.67 -6.29 -13.02
C ALA A 223 -25.20 -7.07 -11.82
N TYR A 224 -26.53 -7.07 -11.67
CA TYR A 224 -27.27 -7.77 -10.63
C TYR A 224 -28.37 -8.62 -11.27
N ALA A 225 -28.36 -9.92 -11.02
CA ALA A 225 -29.42 -10.82 -11.44
C ALA A 225 -30.67 -10.61 -10.57
N ALA A 226 -31.85 -10.95 -11.10
CA ALA A 226 -33.10 -10.94 -10.34
C ALA A 226 -33.04 -11.77 -9.03
N HIS A 227 -32.17 -12.79 -8.98
CA HIS A 227 -32.00 -13.68 -7.82
C HIS A 227 -30.72 -13.46 -7.00
N GLY A 228 -30.09 -12.28 -7.12
CA GLY A 228 -29.05 -11.83 -6.19
C GLY A 228 -27.61 -12.25 -6.50
N ALA A 229 -27.34 -12.84 -7.67
CA ALA A 229 -25.97 -12.96 -8.16
C ALA A 229 -25.51 -11.62 -8.74
N SER A 230 -24.24 -11.25 -8.57
CA SER A 230 -23.67 -10.02 -9.10
C SER A 230 -22.29 -10.23 -9.72
N ALA A 231 -21.92 -9.34 -10.64
CA ALA A 231 -20.57 -9.26 -11.19
C ALA A 231 -20.23 -7.83 -11.57
N SER A 232 -18.95 -7.46 -11.54
CA SER A 232 -18.47 -6.14 -11.95
C SER A 232 -17.35 -6.21 -12.96
N ALA A 233 -17.29 -5.22 -13.86
CA ALA A 233 -16.21 -5.04 -14.83
C ALA A 233 -15.97 -3.55 -15.09
N TRP A 234 -14.74 -3.20 -15.44
CA TRP A 234 -14.42 -1.86 -15.95
C TRP A 234 -14.61 -1.85 -17.45
N LEU A 235 -15.35 -0.91 -18.04
CA LEU A 235 -15.65 -0.85 -19.47
C LEU A 235 -15.41 0.57 -20.03
N ALA A 236 -14.89 0.70 -21.25
CA ALA A 236 -14.84 2.00 -21.93
C ALA A 236 -16.26 2.53 -22.24
N ALA A 237 -16.39 3.81 -22.58
CA ALA A 237 -17.65 4.36 -23.08
C ALA A 237 -18.06 3.70 -24.40
N GLY A 238 -19.35 3.45 -24.60
CA GLY A 238 -19.92 2.83 -25.79
C GLY A 238 -21.00 1.78 -25.50
N ASP A 239 -21.50 1.18 -26.59
CA ASP A 239 -22.60 0.22 -26.56
C ASP A 239 -22.14 -1.22 -26.29
N TYR A 240 -22.79 -1.89 -25.35
CA TYR A 240 -22.50 -3.27 -24.99
C TYR A 240 -23.74 -4.16 -25.14
N ALA A 241 -23.55 -5.27 -25.87
CA ALA A 241 -24.52 -6.34 -26.00
C ALA A 241 -23.98 -7.61 -25.34
N ILE A 242 -24.69 -8.12 -24.34
CA ILE A 242 -24.33 -9.34 -23.62
C ILE A 242 -25.02 -10.52 -24.30
N PRO A 243 -24.29 -11.48 -24.89
CA PRO A 243 -24.91 -12.58 -25.61
C PRO A 243 -25.78 -13.43 -24.68
N ALA A 244 -26.98 -13.80 -25.13
CA ALA A 244 -27.87 -14.70 -24.39
C ALA A 244 -27.32 -16.15 -24.34
N VAL A 245 -26.49 -16.52 -25.32
CA VAL A 245 -25.87 -17.86 -25.45
C VAL A 245 -24.34 -17.73 -25.38
N PRO A 246 -23.61 -18.62 -24.68
CA PRO A 246 -22.15 -18.60 -24.60
C PRO A 246 -21.47 -18.54 -25.96
N SER A 247 -20.37 -17.79 -26.05
CA SER A 247 -19.51 -17.83 -27.24
C SER A 247 -18.90 -19.22 -27.43
N PRO A 248 -18.64 -19.66 -28.67
CA PRO A 248 -17.93 -20.92 -28.91
C PRO A 248 -16.54 -20.89 -28.27
N GLU A 249 -16.16 -22.01 -27.64
CA GLU A 249 -14.89 -22.20 -26.93
C GLU A 249 -13.66 -22.00 -27.84
N LEU A 250 -12.56 -21.49 -27.27
CA LEU A 250 -11.28 -21.34 -28.00
C LEU A 250 -10.66 -22.71 -28.30
N GLU A 251 -9.86 -22.84 -29.38
CA GLU A 251 -9.29 -24.13 -29.81
C GLU A 251 -8.51 -24.88 -28.72
N ASP A 252 -7.82 -24.14 -27.82
CA ASP A 252 -7.09 -24.68 -26.67
C ASP A 252 -8.02 -25.18 -25.55
N GLU A 253 -9.13 -24.45 -25.30
CA GLU A 253 -10.18 -24.81 -24.36
C GLU A 253 -10.89 -26.07 -24.83
N THR A 254 -11.29 -26.11 -26.11
CA THR A 254 -11.90 -27.28 -26.73
C THR A 254 -10.95 -28.49 -26.69
N LEU A 255 -9.64 -28.29 -26.94
CA LEU A 255 -8.66 -29.37 -26.82
C LEU A 255 -8.57 -29.86 -25.37
N PHE A 256 -8.48 -28.96 -24.40
CA PHE A 256 -8.41 -29.33 -22.99
C PHE A 256 -9.65 -30.09 -22.53
N ASP A 257 -10.85 -29.63 -22.91
CA ASP A 257 -12.10 -30.29 -22.55
C ASP A 257 -12.24 -31.65 -23.23
N ALA A 258 -11.82 -31.80 -24.49
CA ALA A 258 -11.77 -33.10 -25.15
C ALA A 258 -10.79 -34.04 -24.43
N LEU A 259 -9.56 -33.60 -24.12
CA LEU A 259 -8.60 -34.39 -23.35
C LEU A 259 -9.18 -34.82 -21.99
N ARG A 260 -9.95 -33.95 -21.33
CA ARG A 260 -10.56 -34.20 -20.02
C ARG A 260 -11.70 -35.21 -20.12
N GLN A 261 -12.59 -35.06 -21.11
CA GLN A 261 -13.71 -35.96 -21.36
C GLN A 261 -13.24 -37.39 -21.66
N HIS A 262 -12.16 -37.53 -22.42
CA HIS A 262 -11.55 -38.84 -22.74
C HIS A 262 -10.56 -39.34 -21.68
N GLY A 263 -10.43 -38.64 -20.54
CA GLY A 263 -9.58 -39.06 -19.43
C GLY A 263 -8.08 -39.09 -19.75
N LEU A 264 -7.62 -38.30 -20.72
CA LEU A 264 -6.22 -38.07 -21.13
C LEU A 264 -5.56 -36.90 -20.38
N VAL A 265 -6.35 -36.12 -19.62
CA VAL A 265 -5.87 -35.25 -18.55
C VAL A 265 -6.59 -35.62 -17.25
N ARG A 266 -5.84 -35.74 -16.15
CA ARG A 266 -6.40 -36.19 -14.86
C ARG A 266 -5.91 -35.33 -13.72
N LEU A 267 -6.78 -35.12 -12.74
CA LEU A 267 -6.44 -34.58 -11.44
C LEU A 267 -6.12 -35.75 -10.50
N LEU A 268 -4.89 -35.81 -10.01
CA LEU A 268 -4.47 -36.81 -9.03
C LEU A 268 -5.01 -36.46 -7.62
N PRO A 269 -5.02 -37.40 -6.65
CA PRO A 269 -5.45 -37.14 -5.28
C PRO A 269 -4.60 -36.07 -4.56
N ASP A 270 -3.32 -35.97 -4.90
CA ASP A 270 -2.43 -34.90 -4.46
C ASP A 270 -2.74 -33.55 -5.14
N GLY A 271 -3.69 -33.54 -6.08
CA GLY A 271 -4.20 -32.43 -6.89
C GLY A 271 -3.30 -32.00 -8.05
N ALA A 272 -2.23 -32.73 -8.36
CA ALA A 272 -1.43 -32.49 -9.56
C ALA A 272 -2.22 -32.85 -10.83
N VAL A 273 -1.93 -32.14 -11.92
CA VAL A 273 -2.51 -32.43 -13.24
C VAL A 273 -1.52 -33.27 -14.01
N VAL A 274 -1.94 -34.45 -14.42
CA VAL A 274 -1.13 -35.31 -15.29
C VAL A 274 -1.75 -35.38 -16.66
N LEU A 275 -0.89 -35.33 -17.67
CA LEU A 275 -1.23 -35.50 -19.08
C LEU A 275 -0.81 -36.90 -19.51
N ALA A 276 -1.63 -37.54 -20.33
CA ALA A 276 -1.30 -38.81 -20.94
C ALA A 276 0.02 -38.66 -21.73
N PRO A 277 1.00 -39.56 -21.54
CA PRO A 277 2.30 -39.41 -22.17
C PRO A 277 2.21 -39.70 -23.68
N ALA A 278 3.18 -39.17 -24.45
CA ALA A 278 3.15 -39.26 -25.92
C ALA A 278 3.21 -40.71 -26.42
N ASP A 279 3.88 -41.59 -25.66
CA ASP A 279 4.12 -43.01 -25.89
C ASP A 279 3.08 -43.92 -25.20
N LEU A 280 1.97 -43.37 -24.70
CA LEU A 280 0.95 -44.16 -23.96
C LEU A 280 0.45 -45.37 -24.77
N ALA A 281 0.33 -45.22 -26.10
CA ALA A 281 -0.08 -46.31 -26.98
C ALA A 281 0.93 -47.46 -27.02
N GLU A 282 2.22 -47.13 -27.09
CA GLU A 282 3.31 -48.09 -27.10
C GLU A 282 3.43 -48.79 -25.74
N TRP A 283 3.25 -48.04 -24.64
CA TRP A 283 3.25 -48.59 -23.30
C TRP A 283 2.08 -49.55 -23.03
N LEU A 284 0.86 -49.21 -23.48
CA LEU A 284 -0.32 -50.09 -23.32
C LEU A 284 -0.17 -51.39 -24.13
N ALA A 285 0.48 -51.33 -25.30
CA ALA A 285 0.75 -52.49 -26.14
C ALA A 285 1.94 -53.35 -25.63
N ALA A 286 2.86 -52.77 -24.87
CA ALA A 286 4.04 -53.47 -24.36
C ALA A 286 3.69 -54.49 -23.24
N PRO A 287 4.30 -55.69 -23.22
CA PRO A 287 4.19 -56.64 -22.11
C PRO A 287 4.74 -56.04 -20.80
N ALA A 288 4.18 -56.46 -19.66
CA ALA A 288 4.51 -55.88 -18.34
C ALA A 288 6.01 -55.96 -18.00
N GLN A 289 6.72 -56.98 -18.50
CA GLN A 289 8.13 -57.26 -18.22
C GLN A 289 9.11 -56.27 -18.88
N VAL A 290 8.65 -55.49 -19.88
CA VAL A 290 9.52 -54.63 -20.70
C VAL A 290 9.28 -53.13 -20.43
N ARG A 291 8.40 -52.80 -19.49
CA ARG A 291 8.03 -51.42 -19.16
C ARG A 291 9.06 -50.83 -18.20
N ALA A 292 9.82 -49.83 -18.65
CA ALA A 292 10.81 -49.12 -17.84
C ALA A 292 10.19 -48.20 -16.76
N THR A 293 8.91 -47.85 -16.89
CA THR A 293 8.21 -46.95 -15.96
C THR A 293 6.76 -47.39 -15.76
N SER A 294 6.24 -47.26 -14.54
CA SER A 294 4.82 -47.52 -14.26
C SER A 294 3.96 -46.34 -14.72
N LEU A 295 3.04 -46.61 -15.66
CA LEU A 295 1.99 -45.70 -16.11
C LEU A 295 0.61 -46.24 -15.69
N ASP A 296 0.53 -46.84 -14.50
CA ASP A 296 -0.63 -47.60 -14.04
C ASP A 296 -1.92 -46.77 -13.96
N ILE A 297 -1.76 -45.47 -13.70
CA ILE A 297 -2.84 -44.49 -13.69
C ILE A 297 -3.57 -44.38 -15.05
N TRP A 298 -2.95 -44.84 -16.13
CA TRP A 298 -3.48 -44.79 -17.50
C TRP A 298 -3.95 -46.16 -18.03
N ARG A 299 -3.82 -47.27 -17.28
CA ARG A 299 -4.23 -48.63 -17.74
C ARG A 299 -5.69 -48.70 -18.19
N GLY A 300 -6.57 -47.91 -17.58
CA GLY A 300 -7.99 -47.87 -17.91
C GLY A 300 -8.35 -47.00 -19.12
N VAL A 301 -7.38 -46.33 -19.74
CA VAL A 301 -7.60 -45.52 -20.95
C VAL A 301 -7.69 -46.44 -22.16
N ARG A 302 -8.81 -46.38 -22.87
CA ARG A 302 -8.92 -46.95 -24.22
C ARG A 302 -8.34 -45.94 -25.20
N LEU A 303 -7.50 -46.40 -26.12
CA LEU A 303 -6.94 -45.59 -27.21
C LEU A 303 -7.52 -46.07 -28.54
N ASP A 304 -8.66 -45.49 -28.91
CA ASP A 304 -9.21 -45.51 -30.26
C ASP A 304 -8.55 -44.41 -31.13
N ASP A 305 -9.04 -44.26 -32.36
CA ASP A 305 -8.47 -43.32 -33.32
C ASP A 305 -8.70 -41.85 -32.95
N GLU A 306 -9.74 -41.54 -32.17
CA GLU A 306 -10.02 -40.21 -31.64
C GLU A 306 -9.02 -39.85 -30.53
N GLN A 307 -8.78 -40.72 -29.55
CA GLN A 307 -7.79 -40.45 -28.51
C GLN A 307 -6.35 -40.39 -29.07
N ARG A 308 -6.03 -41.18 -30.10
CA ARG A 308 -4.75 -41.05 -30.84
C ARG A 308 -4.63 -39.71 -31.54
N LYS A 309 -5.72 -39.16 -32.09
CA LYS A 309 -5.76 -37.82 -32.68
C LYS A 309 -5.56 -36.73 -31.62
N LEU A 310 -6.18 -36.86 -30.46
CA LEU A 310 -6.00 -35.94 -29.32
C LEU A 310 -4.57 -35.95 -28.78
N LEU A 311 -3.93 -37.12 -28.64
CA LEU A 311 -2.52 -37.21 -28.25
C LEU A 311 -1.60 -36.55 -29.28
N ARG A 312 -1.82 -36.76 -30.58
CA ARG A 312 -1.06 -36.08 -31.63
C ARG A 312 -1.23 -34.56 -31.56
N ARG A 313 -2.46 -34.07 -31.33
CA ARG A 313 -2.76 -32.64 -31.17
C ARG A 313 -2.07 -32.07 -29.92
N LEU A 314 -2.19 -32.73 -28.77
CA LEU A 314 -1.51 -32.37 -27.52
C LEU A 314 0.02 -32.30 -27.70
N TYR A 315 0.62 -33.22 -28.46
CA TYR A 315 2.08 -33.31 -28.57
C TYR A 315 2.70 -32.54 -29.74
N ARG A 316 1.99 -32.39 -30.87
CA ARG A 316 2.54 -31.90 -32.15
C ARG A 316 1.90 -30.60 -32.67
N GLN A 317 0.94 -30.01 -31.96
CA GLN A 317 0.31 -28.74 -32.35
C GLN A 317 0.55 -27.62 -31.32
N ALA A 318 0.26 -26.38 -31.73
CA ALA A 318 0.55 -25.17 -30.95
C ALA A 318 -0.36 -25.04 -29.72
N ASP A 319 -1.66 -25.29 -29.90
CA ASP A 319 -2.67 -25.39 -28.85
C ASP A 319 -2.30 -26.46 -27.80
N GLY A 320 -1.84 -27.63 -28.25
CA GLY A 320 -1.31 -28.67 -27.38
C GLY A 320 -0.09 -28.24 -26.58
N THR A 321 0.84 -27.51 -27.22
CA THR A 321 2.00 -26.92 -26.54
C THR A 321 1.56 -25.94 -25.45
N TYR A 322 0.58 -25.10 -25.74
CA TYR A 322 0.03 -24.15 -24.78
C TYR A 322 -0.64 -24.85 -23.59
N VAL A 323 -1.49 -25.87 -23.84
CA VAL A 323 -2.10 -26.70 -22.78
C VAL A 323 -1.01 -27.31 -21.87
N ARG A 324 0.06 -27.87 -22.44
CA ARG A 324 1.19 -28.42 -21.65
C ARG A 324 1.87 -27.34 -20.82
N GLN A 325 2.06 -26.13 -21.35
CA GLN A 325 2.64 -25.01 -20.60
C GLN A 325 1.76 -24.60 -19.42
N GLN A 326 0.43 -24.53 -19.62
CA GLN A 326 -0.50 -24.22 -18.53
C GLN A 326 -0.52 -25.31 -17.45
N VAL A 327 -0.44 -26.59 -17.84
CA VAL A 327 -0.31 -27.71 -16.89
C VAL A 327 1.01 -27.66 -16.13
N ALA A 328 2.12 -27.37 -16.81
CA ALA A 328 3.43 -27.23 -16.18
C ALA A 328 3.45 -26.06 -15.19
N LEU A 329 2.88 -24.91 -15.57
CA LEU A 329 2.72 -23.76 -14.69
C LEU A 329 1.89 -24.12 -13.45
N TYR A 330 0.70 -24.71 -13.66
CA TYR A 330 -0.19 -25.15 -12.58
C TYR A 330 0.53 -26.09 -11.60
N ASN A 331 1.23 -27.12 -12.09
CA ASN A 331 1.94 -28.07 -11.23
C ASN A 331 3.13 -27.43 -10.50
N SER A 332 3.87 -26.54 -11.17
CA SER A 332 5.05 -25.89 -10.60
C SER A 332 4.75 -24.92 -9.45
N GLU A 333 3.49 -24.50 -9.30
CA GLU A 333 3.01 -23.63 -8.23
C GLU A 333 2.45 -24.43 -7.03
N ARG A 334 2.46 -25.77 -7.07
CA ARG A 334 1.89 -26.63 -6.00
C ARG A 334 2.90 -27.08 -4.97
N THR A 335 4.13 -27.32 -5.39
CA THR A 335 5.19 -27.81 -4.51
C THR A 335 6.42 -26.94 -4.64
N LEU A 336 7.08 -26.66 -3.52
CA LEU A 336 8.27 -25.83 -3.50
C LEU A 336 9.38 -26.52 -2.72
N LEU A 337 10.46 -26.85 -3.43
CA LEU A 337 11.74 -27.21 -2.83
C LEU A 337 12.83 -26.35 -3.47
N ALA A 338 13.43 -25.47 -2.69
CA ALA A 338 14.49 -24.58 -3.14
C ALA A 338 15.55 -24.40 -2.06
N TRP A 339 16.79 -24.15 -2.46
CA TRP A 339 17.89 -23.89 -1.56
C TRP A 339 18.84 -22.83 -2.12
N ARG A 340 19.62 -22.22 -1.24
CA ARG A 340 20.72 -21.32 -1.61
C ARG A 340 21.80 -21.28 -0.54
N GLN A 341 23.01 -20.97 -0.95
CA GLN A 341 24.19 -20.85 -0.09
C GLN A 341 24.42 -19.40 0.31
N ARG A 342 25.23 -19.20 1.35
CA ARG A 342 25.67 -17.86 1.75
C ARG A 342 26.54 -17.24 0.63
N GLU A 343 26.47 -15.92 0.47
CA GLU A 343 27.38 -15.21 -0.44
C GLU A 343 28.85 -15.53 -0.11
N GLY A 344 29.66 -15.77 -1.15
CA GLY A 344 31.06 -16.20 -1.01
C GLY A 344 31.28 -17.71 -0.85
N ASP A 345 30.23 -18.51 -0.64
CA ASP A 345 30.34 -19.98 -0.60
C ASP A 345 30.37 -20.59 -2.01
N ALA A 346 31.46 -21.26 -2.39
CA ALA A 346 31.61 -21.87 -3.71
C ALA A 346 30.98 -23.28 -3.84
N SER A 347 30.32 -23.77 -2.79
CA SER A 347 29.76 -25.13 -2.74
C SER A 347 28.64 -25.36 -3.77
N ARG A 348 28.77 -26.43 -4.55
CA ARG A 348 27.79 -26.81 -5.60
C ARG A 348 26.98 -28.04 -5.20
N TRP A 349 25.74 -27.80 -4.80
CA TRP A 349 24.79 -28.85 -4.44
C TRP A 349 24.13 -29.44 -5.68
N ARG A 350 24.08 -30.77 -5.76
CA ARG A 350 23.43 -31.54 -6.82
C ARG A 350 22.15 -32.19 -6.30
N VAL A 351 21.18 -32.39 -7.18
CA VAL A 351 19.93 -33.10 -6.89
C VAL A 351 19.52 -33.91 -8.12
N ASP A 352 18.77 -34.98 -7.91
CA ASP A 352 18.17 -35.73 -9.02
C ASP A 352 16.98 -34.95 -9.59
N GLY A 353 17.05 -34.61 -10.89
CA GLY A 353 16.03 -33.86 -11.61
C GLY A 353 16.49 -32.48 -12.12
N GLY A 354 15.65 -31.84 -12.94
CA GLY A 354 15.95 -30.53 -13.50
C GLY A 354 15.85 -29.41 -12.46
N THR A 355 16.85 -28.52 -12.40
CA THR A 355 16.85 -27.36 -11.52
C THR A 355 16.66 -26.05 -12.30
N THR A 356 16.17 -25.03 -11.60
CA THR A 356 15.99 -23.68 -12.14
C THR A 356 16.27 -22.63 -11.06
N SER A 357 16.72 -21.44 -11.45
CA SER A 357 16.84 -20.29 -10.54
C SER A 357 15.54 -19.50 -10.40
N ALA A 358 14.54 -19.78 -11.24
CA ALA A 358 13.27 -19.08 -11.20
C ALA A 358 12.40 -19.58 -10.03
N MET A 359 12.20 -18.70 -9.04
CA MET A 359 11.24 -18.90 -7.96
C MET A 359 9.84 -18.45 -8.39
N PRO A 360 8.76 -19.17 -7.99
CA PRO A 360 7.41 -18.69 -8.19
C PRO A 360 7.21 -17.36 -7.44
N PRO A 361 6.54 -16.34 -8.03
CA PRO A 361 6.32 -15.06 -7.35
C PRO A 361 5.61 -15.19 -6.00
N LEU A 362 4.77 -16.21 -5.83
CA LEU A 362 4.08 -16.50 -4.57
C LEU A 362 5.04 -16.88 -3.43
N ALA A 363 6.22 -17.44 -3.74
CA ALA A 363 7.22 -17.84 -2.74
C ALA A 363 7.79 -16.63 -1.98
N ALA A 364 7.73 -15.42 -2.54
CA ALA A 364 8.10 -14.20 -1.83
C ALA A 364 7.26 -13.99 -0.55
N ARG A 365 6.06 -14.60 -0.45
CA ARG A 365 5.18 -14.53 0.73
C ARG A 365 5.70 -15.35 1.93
N LEU A 366 6.73 -16.18 1.75
CA LEU A 366 7.42 -16.90 2.83
C LEU A 366 8.27 -15.98 3.71
N PHE A 367 8.57 -14.76 3.23
CA PHE A 367 9.41 -13.81 3.93
C PHE A 367 8.64 -12.55 4.30
N ALA A 368 8.84 -12.05 5.51
CA ALA A 368 8.37 -10.74 5.93
C ALA A 368 9.24 -9.61 5.35
N SER A 369 10.52 -9.87 5.08
CA SER A 369 11.50 -8.92 4.52
C SER A 369 12.43 -9.61 3.52
N LEU A 370 13.10 -8.84 2.65
CA LEU A 370 14.01 -9.39 1.65
C LEU A 370 15.23 -10.02 2.34
N PRO A 371 15.47 -11.33 2.25
CA PRO A 371 16.63 -11.94 2.90
C PRO A 371 17.93 -11.47 2.22
N GLN A 372 18.97 -11.24 3.02
CA GLN A 372 20.25 -10.65 2.57
C GLN A 372 21.43 -11.60 2.82
N GLY A 373 22.49 -11.45 2.02
CA GLY A 373 23.74 -12.21 2.19
C GLY A 373 23.66 -13.66 1.67
N TRP A 374 22.77 -13.93 0.73
CA TRP A 374 22.56 -15.25 0.13
C TRP A 374 22.65 -15.18 -1.39
N GLN A 375 23.17 -16.24 -2.01
CA GLN A 375 23.21 -16.40 -3.46
C GLN A 375 21.81 -16.55 -4.07
N PRO A 376 21.66 -16.45 -5.41
CA PRO A 376 20.39 -16.75 -6.06
C PRO A 376 19.88 -18.16 -5.72
N TRP A 377 18.56 -18.32 -5.67
CA TRP A 377 17.92 -19.61 -5.40
C TRP A 377 18.27 -20.66 -6.46
N THR A 378 18.37 -21.91 -6.01
CA THR A 378 18.26 -23.11 -6.85
C THR A 378 16.99 -23.85 -6.45
N ARG A 379 16.09 -24.10 -7.39
CA ARG A 379 14.79 -24.76 -7.18
C ARG A 379 14.69 -26.03 -8.02
N LEU A 380 14.09 -27.06 -7.45
CA LEU A 380 13.74 -28.29 -8.18
C LEU A 380 12.47 -28.04 -9.01
N ALA A 381 12.52 -28.29 -10.33
CA ALA A 381 11.43 -27.93 -11.24
C ALA A 381 10.15 -28.78 -11.05
N ALA A 382 10.32 -30.06 -10.69
CA ALA A 382 9.22 -30.99 -10.41
C ALA A 382 9.63 -31.90 -9.24
N PRO A 383 9.45 -31.46 -7.99
CA PRO A 383 9.94 -32.21 -6.86
C PRO A 383 9.03 -33.41 -6.55
N ALA A 384 9.65 -34.58 -6.33
CA ALA A 384 8.99 -35.75 -5.74
C ALA A 384 8.75 -35.52 -4.23
N ASN A 385 8.09 -36.48 -3.54
CA ASN A 385 7.79 -36.36 -2.11
C ASN A 385 9.03 -36.12 -1.23
N THR A 386 10.20 -36.61 -1.65
CA THR A 386 11.51 -36.36 -1.03
C THR A 386 12.56 -36.22 -2.12
N ALA A 387 13.52 -35.31 -1.94
CA ALA A 387 14.68 -35.14 -2.82
C ALA A 387 16.00 -35.26 -2.03
N ARG A 388 17.05 -35.79 -2.68
CA ARG A 388 18.38 -36.00 -2.09
C ARG A 388 19.34 -34.93 -2.62
N LEU A 389 19.71 -33.98 -1.76
CA LEU A 389 20.66 -32.91 -2.02
C LEU A 389 22.07 -33.41 -1.66
N VAL A 390 22.98 -33.42 -2.63
CA VAL A 390 24.33 -33.97 -2.50
C VAL A 390 25.37 -32.89 -2.74
N LEU A 391 26.31 -32.73 -1.82
CA LEU A 391 27.50 -31.90 -1.99
C LEU A 391 28.74 -32.79 -1.94
N ASP A 392 29.53 -32.81 -3.01
CA ASP A 392 30.87 -33.40 -2.98
C ASP A 392 31.88 -32.33 -2.57
N LEU A 393 32.75 -32.67 -1.63
CA LEU A 393 33.77 -31.78 -1.11
C LEU A 393 35.05 -31.91 -1.96
N PRO A 394 35.70 -30.80 -2.33
CA PRO A 394 36.90 -30.85 -3.18
C PRO A 394 38.08 -31.55 -2.52
N ALA A 395 38.11 -31.60 -1.19
CA ALA A 395 39.06 -32.36 -0.38
C ALA A 395 38.32 -32.96 0.84
N PRO A 396 38.88 -34.00 1.50
CA PRO A 396 38.33 -34.49 2.76
C PRO A 396 38.20 -33.38 3.79
N ALA A 397 37.05 -33.30 4.46
CA ALA A 397 36.77 -32.27 5.46
C ALA A 397 37.71 -32.38 6.67
N LYS A 398 38.10 -31.23 7.22
CA LYS A 398 38.92 -31.12 8.43
C LYS A 398 38.08 -31.13 9.71
N GLY A 399 36.76 -30.95 9.61
CA GLY A 399 35.83 -30.91 10.73
C GLY A 399 35.60 -29.51 11.32
N THR A 400 36.37 -28.52 10.87
CA THR A 400 36.26 -27.12 11.28
C THR A 400 35.41 -26.29 10.33
N GLU A 401 35.12 -26.82 9.14
CA GLU A 401 34.29 -26.16 8.14
C GLU A 401 32.85 -25.95 8.65
N ARG A 402 32.23 -24.87 8.17
CA ARG A 402 30.84 -24.55 8.43
C ARG A 402 30.20 -24.11 7.13
N LEU A 403 29.26 -24.91 6.62
CA LEU A 403 28.51 -24.64 5.41
C LEU A 403 27.11 -24.16 5.79
N SER A 404 26.65 -23.08 5.19
CA SER A 404 25.33 -22.50 5.50
C SER A 404 24.39 -22.63 4.30
N LEU A 405 23.24 -23.25 4.53
CA LEU A 405 22.19 -23.42 3.52
C LEU A 405 20.90 -22.75 4.02
N LEU A 406 20.24 -21.96 3.18
CA LEU A 406 18.84 -21.58 3.38
C LEU A 406 17.99 -22.51 2.52
N LEU A 407 17.11 -23.28 3.16
CA LEU A 407 16.24 -24.27 2.53
C LEU A 407 14.78 -23.81 2.64
N ALA A 408 14.07 -23.67 1.52
CA ALA A 408 12.61 -23.62 1.46
C ALA A 408 12.12 -25.06 1.19
N GLY A 409 11.62 -25.71 2.24
CA GLY A 409 11.47 -27.15 2.34
C GLY A 409 11.84 -27.63 3.73
N ARG A 410 11.57 -28.89 4.05
CA ARG A 410 11.88 -29.47 5.36
C ARG A 410 12.94 -30.54 5.26
N VAL A 411 13.88 -30.56 6.19
CA VAL A 411 14.86 -31.65 6.29
C VAL A 411 14.15 -32.93 6.71
N ALA A 412 14.40 -34.02 5.99
CA ALA A 412 13.88 -35.35 6.32
C ALA A 412 15.01 -36.26 6.81
N GLY A 413 14.89 -36.76 8.04
CA GLY A 413 15.85 -37.69 8.62
C GLY A 413 17.20 -37.06 8.99
N SER A 414 18.22 -37.90 9.15
CA SER A 414 19.60 -37.48 9.47
C SER A 414 20.38 -37.05 8.22
N VAL A 415 21.37 -36.18 8.41
CA VAL A 415 22.31 -35.76 7.35
C VAL A 415 23.51 -36.71 7.33
N GLU A 416 23.87 -37.25 6.16
CA GLU A 416 25.07 -38.08 6.01
C GLU A 416 26.30 -37.17 5.84
N GLY A 417 27.40 -37.48 6.53
CA GLY A 417 28.69 -36.79 6.37
C GLY A 417 28.83 -35.42 7.04
N ALA A 418 27.81 -34.93 7.74
CA ALA A 418 27.85 -33.67 8.49
C ALA A 418 26.92 -33.70 9.71
N ALA A 419 27.29 -32.98 10.77
CA ALA A 419 26.35 -32.62 11.83
C ALA A 419 25.50 -31.41 11.39
N LEU A 420 24.21 -31.42 11.74
CA LEU A 420 23.25 -30.39 11.35
C LEU A 420 22.81 -29.57 12.57
N GLN A 421 22.84 -28.24 12.42
CA GLN A 421 22.11 -27.31 13.25
C GLN A 421 21.08 -26.58 12.38
N SER A 422 19.80 -26.62 12.75
CA SER A 422 18.72 -25.94 12.03
C SER A 422 18.11 -24.81 12.86
N ALA A 423 17.71 -23.75 12.18
CA ALA A 423 16.92 -22.66 12.76
C ALA A 423 15.80 -22.27 11.80
N ALA A 424 14.59 -22.08 12.34
CA ALA A 424 13.45 -21.54 11.60
C ALA A 424 13.79 -20.18 10.99
N ALA A 425 13.36 -19.97 9.75
CA ALA A 425 13.60 -18.74 8.97
C ALA A 425 12.38 -18.31 8.14
N CYS A 426 11.23 -18.98 8.30
CA CYS A 426 9.98 -18.55 7.71
C CYS A 426 9.28 -17.55 8.63
N ASP A 427 9.13 -16.31 8.18
CA ASP A 427 8.51 -15.22 8.94
C ASP A 427 7.41 -14.49 8.16
N GLY A 428 7.18 -14.87 6.90
CA GLY A 428 6.15 -14.30 6.05
C GLY A 428 4.75 -14.85 6.32
N ARG A 429 3.75 -14.17 5.75
CA ARG A 429 2.32 -14.50 5.93
C ARG A 429 1.87 -15.83 5.31
N ALA A 430 2.69 -16.44 4.46
CA ALA A 430 2.39 -17.72 3.82
C ALA A 430 3.09 -18.91 4.51
N CYS A 431 3.78 -18.68 5.63
CA CYS A 431 4.34 -19.74 6.45
C CYS A 431 3.21 -20.53 7.13
N THR A 432 3.16 -21.83 6.87
CA THR A 432 2.27 -22.76 7.59
C THR A 432 2.92 -23.21 8.89
N ALA A 433 4.25 -23.26 8.92
CA ALA A 433 5.07 -23.48 10.09
C ALA A 433 6.36 -22.62 10.03
N PRO A 434 6.97 -22.25 11.17
CA PRO A 434 8.20 -21.46 11.19
C PRO A 434 9.38 -22.10 10.45
N ASP A 435 9.38 -23.44 10.34
CA ASP A 435 10.42 -24.25 9.71
C ASP A 435 10.11 -24.63 8.24
N ASP A 436 9.11 -24.00 7.60
CA ASP A 436 8.91 -24.10 6.16
C ASP A 436 10.10 -23.52 5.37
N VAL A 437 10.80 -22.56 5.98
CA VAL A 437 12.13 -22.12 5.56
C VAL A 437 13.08 -22.33 6.72
N GLN A 438 14.23 -22.94 6.48
CA GLN A 438 15.21 -23.28 7.49
C GLN A 438 16.59 -22.75 7.11
N ARG A 439 17.26 -22.13 8.07
CA ARG A 439 18.71 -21.88 8.01
C ARG A 439 19.42 -23.08 8.60
N LEU A 440 20.13 -23.82 7.77
CA LEU A 440 20.91 -24.99 8.13
C LEU A 440 22.39 -24.59 8.22
N VAL A 441 23.04 -24.96 9.31
CA VAL A 441 24.49 -24.92 9.47
C VAL A 441 24.98 -26.36 9.53
N LEU A 442 25.74 -26.74 8.52
CA LEU A 442 26.31 -28.07 8.35
C LEU A 442 27.78 -28.02 8.75
N ALA A 443 28.14 -28.88 9.71
CA ALA A 443 29.50 -29.10 10.17
C ALA A 443 29.98 -30.44 9.59
N PRO A 444 30.75 -30.46 8.49
CA PRO A 444 31.21 -31.70 7.87
C PRO A 444 32.02 -32.52 8.89
N GLN A 445 31.83 -33.84 8.90
CA GLN A 445 32.61 -34.71 9.78
C GLN A 445 34.05 -34.83 9.28
N PRO A 446 35.06 -34.93 10.17
CA PRO A 446 36.45 -35.15 9.74
C PRO A 446 36.57 -36.34 8.79
N GLY A 447 37.24 -36.14 7.64
CA GLY A 447 37.42 -37.16 6.60
C GLY A 447 36.24 -37.32 5.63
N ALA A 448 35.09 -36.68 5.86
CA ALA A 448 33.96 -36.72 4.93
C ALA A 448 34.36 -36.13 3.56
N ARG A 449 33.99 -36.82 2.48
CA ARG A 449 34.15 -36.34 1.09
C ARG A 449 32.82 -35.94 0.45
N ARG A 450 31.72 -36.27 1.10
CA ARG A 450 30.36 -36.06 0.61
C ARG A 450 29.43 -35.76 1.77
N ILE A 451 28.51 -34.82 1.55
CA ILE A 451 27.40 -34.52 2.44
C ILE A 451 26.11 -34.81 1.70
N VAL A 452 25.16 -35.45 2.38
CA VAL A 452 23.87 -35.80 1.81
C VAL A 452 22.75 -35.37 2.74
N LEU A 453 21.84 -34.57 2.20
CA LEU A 453 20.67 -34.04 2.87
C LEU A 453 19.42 -34.53 2.14
N ALA A 454 18.53 -35.25 2.82
CA ALA A 454 17.18 -35.50 2.30
C ALA A 454 16.24 -34.35 2.69
N ALA A 455 15.43 -33.88 1.75
CA ALA A 455 14.50 -32.78 1.98
C ALA A 455 13.12 -33.06 1.35
N THR A 456 12.06 -32.68 2.06
CA THR A 456 10.68 -32.74 1.58
C THR A 456 10.22 -31.36 1.08
N PRO A 457 9.50 -31.28 -0.04
CA PRO A 457 8.97 -30.01 -0.56
C PRO A 457 7.82 -29.47 0.31
N LEU A 458 7.63 -28.16 0.26
CA LEU A 458 6.48 -27.48 0.85
C LEU A 458 5.24 -27.64 -0.04
N ASP A 459 4.04 -27.68 0.57
CA ASP A 459 2.78 -27.51 -0.15
C ASP A 459 2.53 -26.02 -0.41
N ALA A 460 2.80 -25.57 -1.63
CA ALA A 460 2.68 -24.18 -2.04
C ALA A 460 1.22 -23.73 -2.27
N ARG A 461 0.23 -24.64 -2.21
CA ARG A 461 -1.20 -24.24 -2.25
C ARG A 461 -1.59 -23.35 -1.10
N ALA A 462 -0.95 -23.51 0.06
CA ALA A 462 -1.19 -22.65 1.22
C ALA A 462 -0.74 -21.19 0.98
N MET A 463 0.09 -20.94 -0.04
CA MET A 463 0.61 -19.61 -0.37
C MET A 463 -0.28 -18.84 -1.36
N GLU A 464 -1.23 -19.51 -2.02
CA GLU A 464 -2.12 -18.96 -3.04
C GLU A 464 -3.31 -18.21 -2.42
N ARG A 465 -3.65 -17.02 -2.95
CA ARG A 465 -4.88 -16.30 -2.59
C ARG A 465 -5.98 -16.59 -3.62
N PRO A 466 -7.27 -16.52 -3.23
CA PRO A 466 -8.38 -16.73 -4.17
C PRO A 466 -8.30 -15.90 -5.45
N ALA A 467 -7.88 -14.63 -5.36
CA ALA A 467 -7.73 -13.75 -6.52
C ALA A 467 -6.57 -14.15 -7.46
N ASP A 468 -5.56 -14.89 -6.99
CA ASP A 468 -4.46 -15.36 -7.84
C ASP A 468 -4.98 -16.38 -8.88
N ARG A 469 -6.07 -17.11 -8.55
CA ARG A 469 -6.72 -18.10 -9.43
C ARG A 469 -7.46 -17.48 -10.60
N ASP A 470 -7.87 -16.22 -10.48
CA ASP A 470 -8.63 -15.54 -11.53
C ASP A 470 -7.77 -15.20 -12.76
N TYR A 471 -6.46 -15.38 -12.66
CA TYR A 471 -5.48 -15.13 -13.72
C TYR A 471 -4.79 -16.44 -14.19
N ARG A 472 -5.45 -17.58 -14.02
CA ARG A 472 -4.95 -18.90 -14.47
C ARG A 472 -5.97 -19.55 -15.40
N HIS A 473 -5.47 -20.19 -16.46
CA HIS A 473 -6.32 -20.98 -17.36
C HIS A 473 -6.81 -22.27 -16.71
N LEU A 474 -6.05 -22.87 -15.79
CA LEU A 474 -6.46 -24.10 -15.12
C LEU A 474 -6.93 -23.83 -13.69
N ARG A 475 -8.14 -24.30 -13.35
CA ARG A 475 -8.69 -24.25 -11.98
C ARG A 475 -9.42 -25.54 -11.62
N VAL A 476 -9.45 -25.87 -10.33
CA VAL A 476 -10.32 -26.93 -9.80
C VAL A 476 -11.62 -26.32 -9.28
N ALA A 477 -12.76 -26.68 -9.88
CA ALA A 477 -14.10 -26.27 -9.47
C ALA A 477 -14.95 -27.51 -9.18
N ALA A 478 -15.56 -27.58 -7.99
CA ALA A 478 -16.34 -28.74 -7.53
C ALA A 478 -15.60 -30.09 -7.71
N GLY A 479 -14.30 -30.12 -7.42
CA GLY A 479 -13.45 -31.31 -7.55
C GLY A 479 -13.05 -31.69 -8.98
N ARG A 480 -13.36 -30.86 -9.99
CA ARG A 480 -13.03 -31.11 -11.40
C ARG A 480 -12.10 -30.05 -11.96
N LEU A 481 -11.20 -30.45 -12.85
CA LEU A 481 -10.40 -29.53 -13.66
C LEU A 481 -11.29 -28.80 -14.67
N VAL A 482 -11.18 -27.48 -14.72
CA VAL A 482 -11.93 -26.61 -15.63
C VAL A 482 -10.94 -25.63 -16.28
N TRP A 483 -11.11 -25.41 -17.59
CA TRP A 483 -10.43 -24.35 -18.31
C TRP A 483 -11.17 -23.04 -18.10
N GLN A 484 -10.44 -21.99 -17.70
CA GLN A 484 -10.95 -20.65 -17.52
C GLN A 484 -10.46 -19.79 -18.70
N PRO A 485 -11.36 -19.14 -19.46
CA PRO A 485 -10.95 -18.19 -20.46
C PRO A 485 -10.32 -16.97 -19.77
N LEU A 486 -9.08 -16.65 -20.15
CA LEU A 486 -8.44 -15.40 -19.78
C LEU A 486 -8.52 -14.45 -20.98
N PRO A 487 -8.76 -13.15 -20.77
CA PRO A 487 -8.68 -12.18 -21.84
C PRO A 487 -7.26 -12.21 -22.42
N ARG A 488 -7.14 -12.44 -23.74
CA ARG A 488 -5.85 -12.31 -24.42
C ARG A 488 -5.34 -10.88 -24.19
N PRO A 489 -4.08 -10.68 -23.77
CA PRO A 489 -3.47 -9.37 -23.91
C PRO A 489 -3.60 -8.98 -25.38
N ALA A 490 -4.08 -7.76 -25.65
CA ALA A 490 -4.25 -7.28 -27.01
C ALA A 490 -2.94 -7.53 -27.77
N ALA A 491 -3.01 -8.04 -29.00
CA ALA A 491 -1.83 -8.35 -29.81
C ALA A 491 -0.90 -7.13 -30.06
N GLY A 492 -1.32 -5.92 -29.67
CA GLY A 492 -0.50 -4.71 -29.62
C GLY A 492 0.36 -4.52 -28.36
N GLU A 493 0.18 -5.26 -27.26
CA GLU A 493 1.04 -5.16 -26.07
C GLU A 493 2.38 -5.93 -26.20
N ALA A 494 2.46 -6.84 -27.17
CA ALA A 494 3.66 -7.68 -27.41
C ALA A 494 4.78 -6.98 -28.20
N VAL A 495 4.52 -5.76 -28.72
CA VAL A 495 5.57 -4.87 -29.22
C VAL A 495 5.56 -3.61 -28.35
N ARG A 496 5.98 -3.74 -27.08
CA ARG A 496 6.49 -2.56 -26.39
C ARG A 496 7.71 -2.12 -27.20
N ALA A 497 7.58 -1.03 -27.96
CA ALA A 497 8.74 -0.30 -28.44
C ALA A 497 9.70 -0.15 -27.25
N SER A 498 10.99 -0.43 -27.46
CA SER A 498 12.00 -0.18 -26.43
C SER A 498 11.79 1.25 -25.94
N PRO A 499 11.53 1.47 -24.64
CA PRO A 499 11.25 2.80 -24.13
C PRO A 499 12.40 3.71 -24.53
N GLY A 500 12.07 4.89 -25.06
CA GLY A 500 13.08 5.89 -25.40
C GLY A 500 13.93 6.26 -24.19
N PRO A 501 15.09 6.91 -24.42
CA PRO A 501 16.01 7.26 -23.36
C PRO A 501 15.34 8.17 -22.32
N VAL A 502 15.57 7.88 -21.04
CA VAL A 502 15.18 8.76 -19.93
C VAL A 502 16.43 9.44 -19.40
N LEU A 503 16.38 10.76 -19.28
CA LEU A 503 17.44 11.60 -18.71
C LEU A 503 16.87 12.34 -17.50
N LEU A 504 17.52 12.17 -16.35
CA LEU A 504 17.13 12.87 -15.11
C LEU A 504 18.29 13.73 -14.64
N ALA A 505 18.01 14.98 -14.30
CA ALA A 505 18.97 15.90 -13.69
C ALA A 505 18.44 16.47 -12.37
N ASP A 506 19.36 16.85 -11.48
CA ASP A 506 19.05 17.59 -10.26
C ASP A 506 18.65 19.05 -10.58
N ARG A 507 18.30 19.83 -9.56
CA ARG A 507 17.81 21.21 -9.76
C ARG A 507 18.82 22.11 -10.47
N ASN A 508 20.11 21.79 -10.35
CA ASN A 508 21.25 22.52 -10.88
C ASN A 508 21.73 21.96 -12.23
N GLY A 509 21.06 20.93 -12.77
CA GLY A 509 21.41 20.30 -14.05
C GLY A 509 22.42 19.15 -13.94
N THR A 510 22.80 18.73 -12.72
CA THR A 510 23.71 17.60 -12.53
C THR A 510 23.01 16.28 -12.91
N PRO A 511 23.61 15.43 -13.76
CA PRO A 511 23.00 14.15 -14.13
C PRO A 511 22.78 13.23 -12.92
N LEU A 512 21.54 12.77 -12.75
CA LEU A 512 21.12 11.79 -11.74
C LEU A 512 20.89 10.41 -12.35
N TRP A 513 20.48 10.35 -13.61
CA TRP A 513 20.20 9.12 -14.35
C TRP A 513 20.57 9.29 -15.82
N SER A 514 21.36 8.36 -16.33
CA SER A 514 21.68 8.21 -17.75
C SER A 514 21.83 6.73 -18.08
N ASP A 515 21.65 6.36 -19.35
CA ASP A 515 21.98 5.01 -19.85
C ASP A 515 21.26 3.86 -19.12
N GLY A 516 20.04 4.13 -18.64
CA GLY A 516 19.20 3.13 -17.98
C GLY A 516 19.59 2.83 -16.52
N THR A 517 20.45 3.62 -15.89
CA THR A 517 20.81 3.48 -14.47
C THR A 517 21.03 4.82 -13.77
N ALA A 518 20.98 4.83 -12.44
CA ALA A 518 21.33 6.00 -11.64
C ALA A 518 22.85 6.22 -11.69
N THR A 519 23.31 7.48 -11.69
CA THR A 519 24.74 7.80 -11.62
C THR A 519 25.34 7.35 -10.28
N GLU A 520 26.65 7.09 -10.23
CA GLU A 520 27.33 6.64 -9.01
C GLU A 520 27.10 7.63 -7.84
N ALA A 521 27.19 8.94 -8.10
CA ALA A 521 26.92 9.97 -7.11
C ALA A 521 25.47 9.91 -6.59
N ALA A 522 24.48 9.69 -7.47
CA ALA A 522 23.09 9.55 -7.07
C ALA A 522 22.85 8.25 -6.26
N GLN A 523 23.50 7.14 -6.64
CA GLN A 523 23.43 5.90 -5.88
C GLN A 523 24.04 6.04 -4.48
N ALA A 524 25.22 6.66 -4.37
CA ALA A 524 25.87 6.97 -3.10
C ALA A 524 25.03 7.90 -2.23
N ALA A 525 24.26 8.82 -2.83
CA ALA A 525 23.33 9.70 -2.15
C ALA A 525 21.97 9.03 -1.79
N GLY A 526 21.87 7.71 -1.94
CA GLY A 526 20.68 6.92 -1.54
C GLY A 526 19.48 7.06 -2.47
N LEU A 527 19.65 7.61 -3.69
CA LEU A 527 18.53 7.93 -4.59
C LEU A 527 18.04 6.74 -5.43
N ALA A 528 18.68 5.57 -5.34
CA ALA A 528 18.34 4.42 -6.20
C ALA A 528 16.86 3.97 -6.09
N PRO A 529 16.22 3.87 -4.90
CA PRO A 529 14.79 3.55 -4.81
C PRO A 529 13.89 4.61 -5.48
N LEU A 530 14.31 5.88 -5.48
CA LEU A 530 13.57 6.99 -6.07
C LEU A 530 13.72 7.05 -7.59
N LEU A 531 14.96 7.05 -8.09
CA LEU A 531 15.26 7.22 -9.52
C LEU A 531 14.97 5.94 -10.30
N GLY A 532 15.31 4.80 -9.72
CA GLY A 532 15.22 3.47 -10.31
C GLY A 532 16.43 2.60 -9.99
N LEU A 533 16.25 1.29 -10.06
CA LEU A 533 17.36 0.32 -10.08
C LEU A 533 17.66 -0.18 -11.49
N GLY A 534 16.77 0.14 -12.43
CA GLY A 534 16.81 -0.19 -13.85
C GLY A 534 15.47 0.15 -14.51
N PRO A 535 15.36 0.11 -15.85
CA PRO A 535 14.13 0.47 -16.58
C PRO A 535 12.90 -0.35 -16.21
N GLN A 536 13.12 -1.56 -15.69
CA GLN A 536 12.10 -2.49 -15.23
C GLN A 536 11.50 -2.14 -13.86
N HIS A 537 12.09 -1.19 -13.12
CA HIS A 537 11.53 -0.69 -11.86
C HIS A 537 10.39 0.29 -12.16
N ALA A 538 9.23 -0.24 -12.51
CA ALA A 538 8.10 0.55 -13.00
C ALA A 538 7.69 1.70 -12.07
N ALA A 539 7.64 1.47 -10.74
CA ALA A 539 7.21 2.48 -9.77
C ALA A 539 8.25 3.59 -9.49
N SER A 540 9.49 3.45 -9.99
CA SER A 540 10.52 4.50 -9.89
C SER A 540 10.29 5.62 -10.88
N LEU A 541 10.98 6.75 -10.70
CA LEU A 541 10.80 7.91 -11.57
C LEU A 541 11.13 7.57 -13.03
N ALA A 542 12.24 6.88 -13.30
CA ALA A 542 12.58 6.48 -14.66
C ALA A 542 11.52 5.54 -15.26
N GLY A 543 11.02 4.59 -14.46
CA GLY A 543 9.95 3.67 -14.87
C GLY A 543 8.63 4.40 -15.14
N MET A 544 8.27 5.38 -14.31
CA MET A 544 7.07 6.19 -14.48
C MET A 544 7.13 7.03 -15.75
N LEU A 545 8.25 7.70 -16.03
CA LEU A 545 8.43 8.48 -17.26
C LEU A 545 8.39 7.60 -18.51
N ALA A 546 8.98 6.40 -18.46
CA ALA A 546 8.88 5.42 -19.55
C ALA A 546 7.44 4.93 -19.80
N ARG A 547 6.55 4.98 -18.79
CA ARG A 547 5.11 4.71 -18.98
C ARG A 547 4.34 5.92 -19.50
N ALA A 548 4.84 7.13 -19.26
CA ALA A 548 4.19 8.37 -19.67
C ALA A 548 4.43 8.67 -21.16
N ASP A 549 5.66 8.46 -21.64
CA ASP A 549 5.99 8.57 -23.07
C ASP A 549 6.94 7.44 -23.51
N SER A 550 6.57 6.79 -24.60
CA SER A 550 7.38 5.71 -25.22
C SER A 550 8.56 6.25 -26.04
N ARG A 551 8.58 7.55 -26.37
CA ARG A 551 9.61 8.19 -27.21
C ARG A 551 10.84 8.68 -26.44
N GLY A 552 10.81 8.64 -25.11
CA GLY A 552 11.86 9.14 -24.21
C GLY A 552 11.39 10.34 -23.39
N ALA A 553 12.16 10.70 -22.37
CA ALA A 553 11.80 11.78 -21.45
C ALA A 553 13.04 12.49 -20.88
N THR A 554 13.02 13.81 -20.81
CA THR A 554 14.03 14.62 -20.12
C THR A 554 13.40 15.38 -18.97
N ALA A 555 13.86 15.11 -17.75
CA ALA A 555 13.28 15.68 -16.54
C ALA A 555 14.32 16.33 -15.63
N ARG A 556 13.92 17.43 -15.00
CA ARG A 556 14.69 18.13 -13.95
C ARG A 556 13.96 18.03 -12.63
N LEU A 557 14.69 17.63 -11.58
CA LEU A 557 14.15 17.44 -10.23
C LEU A 557 14.44 18.62 -9.33
N SER A 558 13.69 18.75 -8.24
CA SER A 558 13.92 19.76 -7.20
C SER A 558 15.07 19.42 -6.27
N LEU A 559 15.55 18.17 -6.30
CA LEU A 559 16.64 17.69 -5.46
C LEU A 559 17.91 18.49 -5.73
N ASP A 560 18.64 18.79 -4.66
CA ASP A 560 20.00 19.29 -4.70
C ASP A 560 20.93 18.11 -4.34
N LEU A 561 21.71 17.61 -5.30
CA LEU A 561 22.48 16.38 -5.10
C LEU A 561 23.50 16.49 -3.93
N PRO A 562 24.26 17.59 -3.78
CA PRO A 562 25.11 17.79 -2.60
C PRO A 562 24.37 17.77 -1.26
N LEU A 563 23.23 18.46 -1.16
CA LEU A 563 22.41 18.45 0.06
C LEU A 563 21.82 17.06 0.33
N GLN A 564 21.37 16.37 -0.72
CA GLN A 564 20.88 15.00 -0.63
C GLN A 564 21.95 14.05 -0.09
N ALA A 565 23.18 14.12 -0.61
CA ALA A 565 24.28 13.29 -0.14
C ALA A 565 24.60 13.55 1.34
N LEU A 566 24.71 14.82 1.74
CA LEU A 566 24.90 15.21 3.13
C LEU A 566 23.78 14.69 4.05
N ALA A 567 22.53 14.82 3.60
CA ALA A 567 21.37 14.34 4.35
C ALA A 567 21.38 12.82 4.52
N GLN A 568 21.73 12.08 3.46
CA GLN A 568 21.84 10.62 3.50
C GLN A 568 22.97 10.16 4.44
N GLU A 569 24.15 10.74 4.35
CA GLU A 569 25.29 10.38 5.21
C GLU A 569 25.01 10.67 6.69
N ALA A 570 24.41 11.83 6.99
CA ALA A 570 24.02 12.18 8.36
C ALA A 570 22.95 11.21 8.89
N LEU A 571 21.96 10.84 8.08
CA LEU A 571 20.89 9.90 8.43
C LEU A 571 21.45 8.49 8.68
N ASP A 572 22.36 8.02 7.84
CA ASP A 572 23.00 6.71 7.99
C ASP A 572 23.87 6.66 9.25
N CYS A 573 24.64 7.72 9.52
CA CYS A 573 25.50 7.78 10.68
C CYS A 573 24.72 7.90 11.99
N LEU A 574 23.92 8.95 12.11
CA LEU A 574 23.27 9.33 13.35
C LEU A 574 21.95 8.59 13.53
N GLY A 575 21.15 8.44 12.47
CA GLY A 575 19.83 7.82 12.56
C GLY A 575 19.88 6.29 12.59
N LEU A 576 20.59 5.66 11.66
CA LEU A 576 20.65 4.19 11.65
C LEU A 576 21.61 3.63 12.69
N ARG A 577 22.86 4.14 12.69
CA ARG A 577 23.95 3.58 13.48
C ARG A 577 24.11 4.24 14.85
N HIS A 578 23.35 5.29 15.15
CA HIS A 578 23.45 6.05 16.40
C HIS A 578 24.90 6.47 16.72
N GLY A 579 25.67 6.81 15.67
CA GLY A 579 27.06 7.23 15.78
C GLY A 579 27.23 8.68 16.21
N ARG A 580 28.39 9.26 15.93
CA ARG A 580 28.70 10.67 16.14
C ARG A 580 29.16 11.31 14.83
N TRP A 581 28.66 12.50 14.55
CA TRP A 581 29.04 13.25 13.35
C TRP A 581 30.14 14.26 13.69
N ARG A 582 31.34 14.09 13.11
CA ARG A 582 32.48 15.00 13.33
C ARG A 582 33.18 15.33 12.02
N GLY A 583 33.32 16.62 11.72
CA GLY A 583 34.06 17.09 10.54
C GLY A 583 33.52 16.57 9.20
N GLY A 584 32.24 16.19 9.12
CA GLY A 584 31.64 15.57 7.94
C GLY A 584 31.88 14.06 7.82
N ARG A 585 32.23 13.38 8.93
CA ARG A 585 32.44 11.93 8.96
C ARG A 585 31.68 11.29 10.11
N CYS A 586 31.37 10.01 9.93
CA CYS A 586 30.76 9.20 10.97
C CYS A 586 31.81 8.50 11.85
N GLU A 587 31.65 8.64 13.17
CA GLU A 587 32.49 7.98 14.18
C GLU A 587 31.64 7.12 15.13
N GLY A 588 32.17 5.96 15.53
CA GLY A 588 31.59 5.15 16.63
C GLY A 588 30.19 4.58 16.37
N GLY A 589 29.78 4.39 15.11
CA GLY A 589 28.48 3.82 14.77
C GLY A 589 28.33 2.36 15.23
N ALA A 590 27.17 2.04 15.81
CA ALA A 590 26.81 0.70 16.25
C ALA A 590 26.24 -0.16 15.11
N THR A 591 26.05 -1.45 15.38
CA THR A 591 25.30 -2.35 14.51
C THR A 591 23.84 -1.89 14.40
N ILE A 592 23.29 -1.92 13.19
CA ILE A 592 21.93 -1.45 12.93
C ILE A 592 20.94 -2.49 13.50
N PRO A 593 20.04 -2.12 14.42
CA PRO A 593 19.02 -3.04 14.92
C PRO A 593 18.10 -3.51 13.80
N ALA A 594 17.72 -4.80 13.84
CA ALA A 594 16.86 -5.39 12.84
C ALA A 594 15.53 -4.62 12.69
N GLY A 595 15.18 -4.30 11.43
CA GLY A 595 13.96 -3.57 11.08
C GLY A 595 13.93 -2.09 11.46
N ARG A 596 15.05 -1.50 11.91
CA ARG A 596 15.19 -0.04 12.06
C ARG A 596 15.13 0.61 10.68
N LYS A 597 14.32 1.66 10.56
CA LYS A 597 14.20 2.52 9.40
C LYS A 597 14.42 3.96 9.82
N ALA A 598 14.93 4.78 8.92
CA ALA A 598 15.07 6.21 9.13
C ALA A 598 14.74 6.96 7.83
N GLY A 599 14.25 8.19 7.96
CA GLY A 599 13.92 9.03 6.82
C GLY A 599 14.05 10.50 7.17
N LEU A 600 14.45 11.31 6.19
CA LEU A 600 14.62 12.75 6.33
C LEU A 600 14.15 13.45 5.06
N VAL A 601 13.44 14.57 5.23
CA VAL A 601 13.09 15.49 4.15
C VAL A 601 13.57 16.89 4.50
N ILE A 602 14.12 17.60 3.51
CA ILE A 602 14.36 19.05 3.52
C ILE A 602 13.60 19.64 2.34
N LEU A 603 12.79 20.66 2.64
CA LEU A 603 11.82 21.29 1.76
C LEU A 603 12.08 22.81 1.76
N ASP A 604 12.05 23.44 0.60
CA ASP A 604 11.91 24.89 0.51
C ASP A 604 10.49 25.27 0.95
N ALA A 605 10.41 26.04 2.05
CA ALA A 605 9.14 26.32 2.71
C ALA A 605 8.24 27.25 1.89
N GLU A 606 8.77 27.99 0.93
CA GLU A 606 8.00 28.97 0.16
C GLU A 606 7.39 28.34 -1.10
N ASN A 607 8.20 27.61 -1.87
CA ASN A 607 7.77 27.08 -3.17
C ASN A 607 7.45 25.57 -3.18
N GLY A 608 7.75 24.86 -2.08
CA GLY A 608 7.50 23.43 -1.92
C GLY A 608 8.49 22.51 -2.65
N ASP A 609 9.64 23.02 -3.11
CA ASP A 609 10.68 22.22 -3.73
C ASP A 609 11.26 21.23 -2.70
N ILE A 610 11.22 19.93 -3.00
CA ILE A 610 11.88 18.90 -2.18
C ILE A 610 13.37 18.94 -2.51
N LEU A 611 14.17 19.52 -1.60
CA LEU A 611 15.61 19.70 -1.81
C LEU A 611 16.42 18.45 -1.45
N ALA A 612 15.94 17.69 -0.47
CA ALA A 612 16.47 16.38 -0.12
C ALA A 612 15.34 15.46 0.40
N ALA A 613 15.39 14.19 0.01
CA ALA A 613 14.56 13.10 0.52
C ALA A 613 15.47 11.87 0.76
N ALA A 614 16.03 11.77 1.96
CA ALA A 614 16.95 10.71 2.35
C ALA A 614 16.22 9.59 3.08
N GLY A 615 16.64 8.34 2.86
CA GLY A 615 15.97 7.18 3.42
C GLY A 615 16.93 6.03 3.67
N ALA A 616 16.72 5.32 4.78
CA ALA A 616 17.68 4.35 5.25
C ALA A 616 17.01 3.18 6.01
N GLY A 617 17.70 2.05 6.10
CA GLY A 617 17.27 0.85 6.83
C GLY A 617 16.54 -0.18 5.98
N GLN A 618 16.49 0.06 4.67
CA GLN A 618 15.97 -0.90 3.70
C GLN A 618 17.06 -1.91 3.31
N PRO A 619 16.68 -3.18 3.02
CA PRO A 619 17.61 -4.16 2.46
C PRO A 619 18.26 -3.67 1.16
N HIS A 620 19.49 -4.10 0.87
CA HIS A 620 20.14 -3.75 -0.38
C HIS A 620 19.49 -4.49 -1.56
N VAL A 621 19.31 -3.78 -2.67
CA VAL A 621 18.80 -4.32 -3.93
C VAL A 621 19.75 -3.97 -5.06
N GLY A 622 20.09 -4.97 -5.86
CA GLY A 622 20.89 -4.83 -7.06
C GLY A 622 20.47 -5.86 -8.13
N ALA A 623 21.27 -6.00 -9.18
CA ALA A 623 20.94 -6.89 -10.29
C ALA A 623 20.74 -8.36 -9.85
N GLY A 624 21.53 -8.84 -8.88
CA GLY A 624 21.50 -10.24 -8.43
C GLY A 624 20.24 -10.65 -7.66
N ASN A 625 19.52 -9.71 -7.05
CA ASN A 625 18.32 -9.99 -6.24
C ASN A 625 17.08 -9.19 -6.68
N TRP A 626 17.14 -8.51 -7.82
CA TRP A 626 16.06 -7.68 -8.35
C TRP A 626 14.72 -8.43 -8.47
N ALA A 627 14.72 -9.66 -8.99
CA ALA A 627 13.49 -10.44 -9.16
C ALA A 627 12.81 -10.73 -7.82
N GLU A 628 13.58 -11.09 -6.79
CA GLU A 628 13.07 -11.31 -5.43
C GLU A 628 12.53 -10.02 -4.83
N ALA A 629 13.24 -8.90 -4.99
CA ALA A 629 12.79 -7.60 -4.50
C ALA A 629 11.47 -7.16 -5.16
N ARG A 630 11.34 -7.32 -6.49
CA ARG A 630 10.11 -7.04 -7.24
C ARG A 630 8.95 -7.93 -6.79
N ASP A 631 9.19 -9.22 -6.61
CA ASP A 631 8.13 -10.16 -6.24
C ASP A 631 7.72 -9.98 -4.77
N LEU A 632 8.66 -9.63 -3.89
CA LEU A 632 8.36 -9.20 -2.52
C LEU A 632 7.59 -7.88 -2.50
N ASP A 633 7.93 -6.88 -3.32
CA ASP A 633 7.17 -5.63 -3.39
C ASP A 633 5.70 -5.87 -3.80
N ARG A 634 5.46 -6.77 -4.77
CA ARG A 634 4.09 -7.17 -5.14
C ARG A 634 3.39 -7.96 -4.04
N ALA A 635 4.13 -8.84 -3.37
CA ALA A 635 3.58 -9.70 -2.33
C ALA A 635 3.32 -8.90 -1.06
N ASN A 636 4.36 -8.36 -0.44
CA ASN A 636 4.34 -7.56 0.77
C ASN A 636 4.88 -6.15 0.51
N PRO A 637 4.07 -5.29 -0.15
CA PRO A 637 4.50 -3.95 -0.47
C PRO A 637 5.04 -3.22 0.78
N ALA A 638 4.37 -3.38 1.92
CA ALA A 638 4.75 -2.76 3.19
C ALA A 638 6.24 -2.88 3.59
N ALA A 639 6.84 -4.05 3.36
CA ALA A 639 8.22 -4.35 3.72
C ALA A 639 9.21 -4.22 2.54
N SER A 640 8.77 -3.65 1.43
CA SER A 640 9.57 -3.51 0.22
C SER A 640 10.80 -2.63 0.44
N ALA A 641 11.93 -3.12 -0.06
CA ALA A 641 13.19 -2.38 -0.12
C ALA A 641 13.18 -1.28 -1.21
N LEU A 642 12.18 -1.30 -2.11
CA LEU A 642 12.07 -0.37 -3.23
C LEU A 642 11.43 0.98 -2.84
N ARG A 643 11.14 1.17 -1.55
CA ARG A 643 10.42 2.35 -1.03
C ARG A 643 11.34 3.25 -0.26
N LEU A 644 11.17 4.54 -0.47
CA LEU A 644 11.90 5.58 0.24
C LEU A 644 11.14 6.00 1.52
N PRO A 645 11.64 5.69 2.73
CA PRO A 645 10.96 6.02 4.00
C PRO A 645 10.66 7.51 4.20
N ALA A 646 11.36 8.40 3.49
CA ALA A 646 11.09 9.83 3.48
C ALA A 646 9.69 10.20 2.94
N LEU A 647 9.21 9.43 1.97
CA LEU A 647 7.99 9.74 1.19
C LEU A 647 6.91 8.68 1.35
N GLN A 648 7.28 7.47 1.73
CA GLN A 648 6.41 6.30 1.69
C GLN A 648 6.58 5.45 2.94
N HIS A 649 5.45 4.99 3.46
CA HIS A 649 5.39 4.00 4.53
C HIS A 649 4.25 3.01 4.30
N ASP A 650 4.22 2.01 5.16
CA ASP A 650 3.27 0.91 5.19
C ASP A 650 2.16 1.06 6.23
N GLY A 651 2.25 2.10 7.06
CA GLY A 651 1.31 2.36 8.15
C GLY A 651 1.79 1.75 9.45
N GLY A 652 0.91 1.65 10.45
CA GLY A 652 1.24 1.10 11.76
C GLY A 652 2.07 2.03 12.67
N ALA A 653 2.26 1.58 13.91
CA ALA A 653 2.80 2.39 15.01
C ALA A 653 4.24 2.90 14.80
N ASN A 654 5.04 2.22 13.96
CA ASN A 654 6.42 2.62 13.65
C ASN A 654 6.53 3.91 12.82
N ASN A 655 5.40 4.43 12.33
CA ASN A 655 5.33 5.65 11.53
C ASN A 655 4.53 6.75 12.24
N SER A 656 4.26 6.56 13.54
CA SER A 656 3.51 7.53 14.34
C SER A 656 4.40 8.73 14.70
N PRO A 657 4.00 9.98 14.39
CA PRO A 657 4.80 11.18 14.63
C PRO A 657 4.98 11.52 16.12
N GLY A 658 4.15 10.94 16.99
CA GLY A 658 4.13 11.22 18.42
C GLY A 658 4.01 12.72 18.70
N SER A 659 4.73 13.20 19.71
CA SER A 659 4.65 14.60 20.14
C SER A 659 5.03 15.66 19.09
N THR A 660 5.54 15.31 17.90
CA THR A 660 5.64 16.31 16.81
C THR A 660 4.26 16.72 16.30
N PHE A 661 3.25 15.85 16.35
CA PHE A 661 1.88 16.16 15.98
C PHE A 661 1.25 17.26 16.84
N LYS A 662 1.78 17.53 18.04
CA LYS A 662 1.27 18.61 18.91
C LYS A 662 1.33 20.00 18.28
N VAL A 663 2.18 20.22 17.27
CA VAL A 663 2.15 21.49 16.51
C VAL A 663 0.88 21.62 15.66
N ILE A 664 0.33 20.49 15.21
CA ILE A 664 -0.95 20.39 14.49
C ILE A 664 -2.10 20.49 15.48
N SER A 665 -2.00 19.81 16.63
CA SER A 665 -2.96 20.00 17.73
C SER A 665 -3.02 21.46 18.17
N ALA A 666 -1.88 22.13 18.30
CA ALA A 666 -1.79 23.54 18.63
C ALA A 666 -2.49 24.43 17.59
N LEU A 667 -2.30 24.17 16.30
CA LEU A 667 -3.05 24.88 15.24
C LEU A 667 -4.55 24.65 15.37
N GLY A 668 -5.00 23.42 15.66
CA GLY A 668 -6.41 23.12 15.91
C GLY A 668 -6.97 23.85 17.12
N LEU A 669 -6.20 23.97 18.20
CA LEU A 669 -6.59 24.72 19.39
C LEU A 669 -6.69 26.23 19.09
N GLU A 670 -5.77 26.79 18.31
CA GLU A 670 -5.81 28.21 17.91
C GLU A 670 -6.99 28.50 16.97
N LEU A 671 -7.40 27.55 16.11
CA LEU A 671 -8.64 27.66 15.33
C LEU A 671 -9.86 27.65 16.25
N ALA A 672 -9.92 26.73 17.22
CA ALA A 672 -11.03 26.67 18.18
C ALA A 672 -11.12 27.93 19.06
N ALA A 673 -9.98 28.49 19.44
CA ALA A 673 -9.89 29.69 20.29
C ALA A 673 -10.47 30.96 19.64
N GLN A 674 -10.63 30.99 18.31
CA GLN A 674 -11.27 32.10 17.61
C GLN A 674 -12.74 32.29 18.03
N GLU A 675 -13.39 31.20 18.41
CA GLU A 675 -14.80 31.16 18.82
C GLU A 675 -14.97 30.94 20.33
N ASP A 676 -13.91 30.52 21.03
CA ASP A 676 -13.89 30.30 22.49
C ASP A 676 -12.87 31.19 23.21
N ARG A 677 -13.37 32.29 23.81
CA ARG A 677 -12.55 33.23 24.59
C ARG A 677 -11.88 32.61 25.82
N ARG A 678 -12.46 31.57 26.42
CA ARG A 678 -11.86 30.90 27.59
C ARG A 678 -10.69 30.05 27.15
N LEU A 679 -10.85 29.32 26.05
CA LEU A 679 -9.76 28.60 25.42
C LEU A 679 -8.64 29.56 25.00
N ASP A 680 -8.95 30.68 24.35
CA ASP A 680 -7.94 31.69 23.98
C ASP A 680 -7.12 32.18 25.20
N ALA A 681 -7.80 32.50 26.31
CA ALA A 681 -7.14 32.90 27.55
C ALA A 681 -6.25 31.78 28.13
N LEU A 682 -6.68 30.52 28.04
CA LEU A 682 -5.89 29.37 28.46
C LEU A 682 -4.64 29.18 27.57
N LEU A 683 -4.76 29.39 26.25
CA LEU A 683 -3.64 29.31 25.31
C LEU A 683 -2.63 30.44 25.53
N ASP A 684 -3.09 31.66 25.84
CA ASP A 684 -2.24 32.81 26.20
C ASP A 684 -1.40 32.56 27.47
N GLY A 685 -1.95 31.71 28.33
CA GLY A 685 -1.35 31.30 29.58
C GLY A 685 -2.10 31.88 30.76
N GLN A 686 -2.29 31.04 31.79
CA GLN A 686 -2.98 31.42 33.02
C GLN A 686 -2.19 30.99 34.25
N PRO A 687 -2.42 31.62 35.42
CA PRO A 687 -1.91 31.12 36.68
C PRO A 687 -2.35 29.67 36.92
N LEU A 688 -1.45 28.81 37.44
CA LEU A 688 -1.72 27.39 37.67
C LEU A 688 -3.01 27.14 38.49
N ALA A 689 -3.24 27.95 39.52
CA ALA A 689 -4.44 27.86 40.34
C ALA A 689 -5.73 28.11 39.53
N ARG A 690 -5.70 29.04 38.56
CA ARG A 690 -6.85 29.32 37.71
C ARG A 690 -7.13 28.18 36.73
N ILE A 691 -6.08 27.57 36.17
CA ILE A 691 -6.20 26.39 35.30
C ILE A 691 -6.89 25.24 36.04
N ASN A 692 -6.44 24.94 37.27
CA ASN A 692 -7.03 23.89 38.10
C ASN A 692 -8.47 24.21 38.52
N ALA A 693 -8.78 25.48 38.78
CA ALA A 693 -10.14 25.91 39.07
C ALA A 693 -11.05 25.72 37.85
N GLU A 694 -10.61 26.11 36.65
CA GLU A 694 -11.38 25.95 35.42
C GLU A 694 -11.68 24.48 35.10
N ALA A 695 -10.69 23.59 35.23
CA ALA A 695 -10.88 22.15 35.07
C ALA A 695 -11.97 21.62 36.02
N ARG A 696 -11.88 21.99 37.31
CA ARG A 696 -12.82 21.56 38.35
C ARG A 696 -14.23 22.12 38.14
N GLU A 697 -14.34 23.41 37.80
CA GLU A 697 -15.62 24.09 37.50
C GLU A 697 -16.36 23.39 36.35
N ARG A 698 -15.61 22.80 35.40
CA ARG A 698 -16.16 22.07 34.24
C ARG A 698 -16.25 20.56 34.44
N GLY A 699 -15.91 20.06 35.64
CA GLY A 699 -15.98 18.65 36.00
C GLY A 699 -14.89 17.76 35.41
N PHE A 700 -13.82 18.32 34.84
CA PHE A 700 -12.71 17.54 34.33
C PHE A 700 -11.76 17.14 35.47
N ASP A 701 -11.39 15.87 35.50
CA ASP A 701 -10.36 15.33 36.41
C ASP A 701 -8.95 15.67 35.87
N PHE A 702 -8.68 16.96 35.70
CA PHE A 702 -7.39 17.52 35.30
C PHE A 702 -6.77 18.30 36.47
N SER A 703 -5.47 18.13 36.67
CA SER A 703 -4.68 18.90 37.62
C SER A 703 -3.30 19.15 37.06
N THR A 704 -2.80 20.37 37.19
CA THR A 704 -1.45 20.74 36.76
C THR A 704 -0.36 20.03 37.56
N GLY A 705 -0.64 19.62 38.80
CA GLY A 705 0.27 18.84 39.63
C GLY A 705 0.26 17.33 39.34
N ALA A 706 -0.71 16.84 38.57
CA ALA A 706 -0.85 15.41 38.30
C ALA A 706 0.02 14.96 37.11
N PRO A 707 0.67 13.79 37.20
CA PRO A 707 1.46 13.25 36.09
C PRO A 707 0.60 12.63 34.98
N THR A 708 -0.66 12.33 35.28
CA THR A 708 -1.61 11.66 34.40
C THR A 708 -2.84 12.52 34.13
N TYR A 709 -3.52 12.23 33.02
CA TYR A 709 -4.85 12.73 32.72
C TYR A 709 -5.74 11.57 32.23
N PRO A 710 -6.82 11.22 32.94
CA PRO A 710 -7.34 11.84 34.16
C PRO A 710 -6.38 11.75 35.37
N ALA A 711 -6.41 12.73 36.26
CA ALA A 711 -5.50 12.85 37.40
C ALA A 711 -5.66 11.70 38.42
N SER A 712 -6.86 11.13 38.53
CA SER A 712 -7.13 9.94 39.34
C SER A 712 -6.50 8.65 38.78
N ALA A 713 -6.03 8.67 37.53
CA ALA A 713 -5.56 7.49 36.79
C ALA A 713 -6.56 6.32 36.75
N ARG A 714 -7.86 6.58 36.99
CA ARG A 714 -8.91 5.57 36.87
C ARG A 714 -9.23 5.31 35.39
N GLY A 715 -9.13 4.05 34.97
CA GLY A 715 -9.37 3.65 33.59
C GLY A 715 -8.23 4.03 32.65
N ALA A 716 -8.55 4.35 31.39
CA ALA A 716 -7.54 4.65 30.38
C ALA A 716 -7.07 6.11 30.46
N TYR A 717 -5.78 6.31 30.75
CA TYR A 717 -5.17 7.63 30.98
C TYR A 717 -3.98 7.89 30.04
N VAL A 718 -3.62 9.16 29.93
CA VAL A 718 -2.38 9.63 29.29
C VAL A 718 -1.42 10.09 30.38
N THR A 719 -0.13 9.77 30.25
CA THR A 719 0.92 10.18 31.19
C THR A 719 1.90 11.16 30.57
N ASN A 720 2.45 12.05 31.38
CA ASN A 720 3.60 12.87 31.01
C ASN A 720 4.90 12.05 31.01
N TYR A 721 5.87 12.52 30.23
CA TYR A 721 7.21 11.92 30.23
C TYR A 721 7.83 11.99 31.63
N ARG A 722 8.38 10.85 32.09
CA ARG A 722 8.92 10.63 33.45
C ARG A 722 7.92 10.83 34.59
N GLU A 723 6.61 10.75 34.30
CA GLU A 723 5.56 10.74 35.33
C GLU A 723 5.63 11.96 36.27
N MET A 724 5.91 13.14 35.72
CA MET A 724 5.93 14.40 36.47
C MET A 724 4.70 15.27 36.17
N GLY A 725 4.25 16.02 37.17
CA GLY A 725 3.32 17.14 36.99
C GLY A 725 3.90 18.25 36.10
N ILE A 726 3.04 19.16 35.65
CA ILE A 726 3.40 20.23 34.71
C ILE A 726 3.73 21.58 35.38
N ASP A 727 3.50 21.70 36.68
CA ASP A 727 3.70 22.94 37.45
C ASP A 727 5.10 23.54 37.30
N GLY A 728 6.14 22.69 37.36
CA GLY A 728 7.54 23.10 37.23
C GLY A 728 7.94 23.64 35.86
N ARG A 729 6.99 23.69 34.90
CA ARG A 729 7.19 24.23 33.55
C ARG A 729 6.52 25.58 33.34
N ALA A 730 5.82 26.08 34.35
CA ALA A 730 5.26 27.42 34.34
C ALA A 730 6.37 28.49 34.30
N GLN A 731 6.10 29.60 33.61
CA GLN A 731 6.98 30.76 33.55
C GLN A 731 6.29 31.94 34.23
N GLY A 732 6.93 32.52 35.24
CA GLY A 732 6.29 33.54 36.08
C GLY A 732 5.00 33.06 36.75
N GLY A 733 4.92 31.76 37.08
CA GLY A 733 3.71 31.12 37.65
C GLY A 733 2.57 30.90 36.65
N ARG A 734 2.77 31.19 35.36
CA ARG A 734 1.76 31.04 34.30
C ARG A 734 2.14 29.93 33.32
N LEU A 735 1.15 29.22 32.81
CA LEU A 735 1.33 28.15 31.82
C LEU A 735 0.30 28.32 30.70
N GLY A 736 0.78 28.36 29.45
CA GLY A 736 -0.04 28.40 28.24
C GLY A 736 0.55 27.53 27.12
N LEU A 737 0.06 27.74 25.90
CA LEU A 737 0.46 26.98 24.72
C LEU A 737 1.98 27.02 24.46
N PRO A 738 2.70 28.16 24.58
CA PRO A 738 4.13 28.20 24.35
C PRO A 738 4.91 27.25 25.30
N GLN A 739 4.59 27.26 26.60
CA GLN A 739 5.25 26.37 27.58
C GLN A 739 4.85 24.91 27.34
N ALA A 740 3.58 24.66 27.02
CA ALA A 740 3.10 23.30 26.72
C ALA A 740 3.81 22.67 25.52
N LEU A 741 4.06 23.45 24.46
CA LEU A 741 4.85 23.02 23.30
C LEU A 741 6.33 22.83 23.64
N ALA A 742 6.96 23.82 24.28
CA ALA A 742 8.40 23.80 24.59
C ALA A 742 8.82 22.56 25.41
N TYR A 743 7.99 22.21 26.39
CA TYR A 743 8.21 21.06 27.29
C TYR A 743 7.42 19.81 26.92
N SER A 744 6.66 19.85 25.82
CA SER A 744 5.93 18.70 25.28
C SER A 744 4.96 18.03 26.28
N LEU A 745 4.12 18.82 26.94
CA LEU A 745 3.23 18.36 28.04
C LEU A 745 2.06 17.50 27.53
N ASN A 746 2.07 16.19 27.76
CA ASN A 746 1.03 15.28 27.25
C ASN A 746 -0.34 15.54 27.89
N THR A 747 -0.40 15.70 29.21
CA THR A 747 -1.67 15.86 29.94
C THR A 747 -2.39 17.14 29.53
N TRP A 748 -1.66 18.24 29.32
CA TRP A 748 -2.22 19.52 28.86
C TRP A 748 -2.84 19.40 27.45
N PHE A 749 -2.15 18.77 26.50
CA PHE A 749 -2.66 18.56 25.14
C PHE A 749 -3.84 17.57 25.10
N ALA A 750 -3.83 16.54 25.96
CA ALA A 750 -4.95 15.60 26.07
C ALA A 750 -6.21 16.29 26.59
N TRP A 751 -6.09 17.13 27.63
CA TRP A 751 -7.21 17.86 28.20
C TRP A 751 -7.72 18.96 27.26
N THR A 752 -6.84 19.81 26.72
CA THR A 752 -7.25 20.86 25.77
C THR A 752 -7.82 20.28 24.48
N GLY A 753 -7.35 19.12 24.03
CA GLY A 753 -7.97 18.37 22.94
C GLY A 753 -9.44 18.03 23.22
N GLU A 754 -9.74 17.50 24.41
CA GLU A 754 -11.13 17.27 24.83
C GLU A 754 -11.95 18.56 24.95
N LEU A 755 -11.35 19.65 25.44
CA LEU A 755 -12.03 20.94 25.55
C LEU A 755 -12.48 21.48 24.19
N SER A 756 -11.63 21.29 23.16
CA SER A 756 -11.87 21.80 21.80
C SER A 756 -12.78 20.92 20.94
N ASP A 757 -13.00 19.66 21.32
CA ASP A 757 -13.77 18.73 20.50
C ASP A 757 -15.28 18.86 20.79
N HIS A 758 -16.01 19.44 19.84
CA HIS A 758 -17.44 19.68 19.98
C HIS A 758 -18.28 18.39 19.99
N THR A 759 -17.74 17.25 19.54
CA THR A 759 -18.42 15.94 19.66
C THR A 759 -18.57 15.49 21.11
N LEU A 760 -17.80 16.09 22.04
CA LEU A 760 -17.91 15.85 23.48
C LEU A 760 -18.95 16.76 24.17
N LEU A 761 -19.57 17.69 23.43
CA LEU A 761 -20.63 18.58 23.91
C LEU A 761 -20.24 19.39 25.16
N GLY A 762 -18.94 19.69 25.31
CA GLY A 762 -18.39 20.44 26.45
C GLY A 762 -18.39 19.69 27.80
N ARG A 763 -18.70 18.38 27.81
CA ARG A 763 -18.83 17.57 29.03
C ARG A 763 -17.53 16.85 29.38
N ALA A 764 -17.30 16.58 30.67
CA ALA A 764 -16.20 15.75 31.15
C ALA A 764 -16.39 14.24 30.87
N GLU A 765 -17.65 13.79 30.73
CA GLU A 765 -18.01 12.42 30.38
C GLU A 765 -19.14 12.39 29.31
N GLY A 766 -19.26 11.26 28.60
CA GLY A 766 -20.25 11.09 27.53
C GLY A 766 -19.89 11.81 26.23
N GLY A 767 -20.89 12.27 25.47
CA GLY A 767 -20.73 12.79 24.11
C GLY A 767 -20.88 11.69 23.05
N VAL A 768 -20.46 12.00 21.82
CA VAL A 768 -20.47 11.10 20.66
C VAL A 768 -19.09 11.04 20.01
N PRO A 769 -18.04 10.64 20.75
CA PRO A 769 -16.68 10.54 20.21
C PRO A 769 -16.56 9.53 19.07
N ASP A 770 -17.54 8.65 18.88
CA ASP A 770 -17.59 7.62 17.84
C ASP A 770 -18.09 8.10 16.48
N LEU A 771 -18.47 9.38 16.34
CA LEU A 771 -18.79 9.97 15.04
C LEU A 771 -17.63 9.82 14.05
N GLN A 772 -17.94 9.32 12.85
CA GLN A 772 -16.98 9.15 11.76
C GLN A 772 -17.33 10.03 10.56
N PRO A 773 -16.36 10.42 9.73
CA PRO A 773 -16.65 11.04 8.44
C PRO A 773 -16.98 9.98 7.39
N LEU A 774 -18.06 10.16 6.64
CA LEU A 774 -18.33 9.44 5.38
C LEU A 774 -17.63 10.10 4.19
N GLU A 775 -17.46 11.42 4.23
CA GLU A 775 -16.69 12.18 3.25
C GLU A 775 -15.58 13.02 3.91
N PRO A 776 -14.49 13.33 3.18
CA PRO A 776 -13.45 14.19 3.70
C PRO A 776 -14.00 15.56 4.13
N GLY A 777 -13.70 15.96 5.37
CA GLY A 777 -14.05 17.25 5.93
C GLY A 777 -15.36 17.28 6.70
N ALA A 778 -16.10 16.17 6.76
CA ALA A 778 -17.40 16.12 7.43
C ALA A 778 -17.36 16.48 8.92
N LEU A 779 -16.23 16.23 9.59
CA LEU A 779 -16.02 16.52 11.01
C LEU A 779 -15.17 17.76 11.27
N ASP A 780 -14.79 18.55 10.26
CA ASP A 780 -13.84 19.65 10.46
C ASP A 780 -14.39 20.72 11.42
N ALA A 781 -15.69 21.04 11.32
CA ALA A 781 -16.34 21.97 12.24
C ALA A 781 -16.54 21.40 13.65
N ALA A 782 -16.53 20.06 13.81
CA ALA A 782 -16.72 19.42 15.10
C ALA A 782 -15.39 19.11 15.82
N ARG A 783 -14.32 18.91 15.05
CA ARG A 783 -13.00 18.48 15.52
C ARG A 783 -11.90 19.39 14.98
N PRO A 784 -11.63 20.53 15.64
CA PRO A 784 -10.66 21.53 15.17
C PRO A 784 -9.25 20.97 14.93
N ILE A 785 -8.80 20.00 15.73
CA ILE A 785 -7.50 19.32 15.53
C ILE A 785 -7.46 18.52 14.22
N LEU A 786 -8.54 17.81 13.86
CA LEU A 786 -8.63 17.11 12.59
C LEU A 786 -8.71 18.09 11.41
N ALA A 787 -9.44 19.20 11.59
CA ALA A 787 -9.52 20.26 10.58
C ALA A 787 -8.14 20.87 10.30
N ALA A 788 -7.37 21.17 11.35
CA ALA A 788 -5.99 21.64 11.24
C ALA A 788 -5.10 20.62 10.51
N ALA A 789 -5.16 19.34 10.87
CA ALA A 789 -4.40 18.29 10.20
C ALA A 789 -4.72 18.21 8.70
N ARG A 790 -6.01 18.26 8.34
CA ARG A 790 -6.45 18.24 6.93
C ARG A 790 -6.01 19.49 6.17
N ARG A 791 -6.01 20.67 6.83
CA ARG A 791 -5.50 21.93 6.27
C ARG A 791 -4.00 21.86 5.96
N LEU A 792 -3.27 21.08 6.75
CA LEU A 792 -1.84 20.80 6.58
C LEU A 792 -1.53 19.59 5.68
N GLY A 793 -2.55 18.98 5.05
CA GLY A 793 -2.36 17.93 4.05
C GLY A 793 -2.52 16.49 4.54
N PHE A 794 -2.88 16.26 5.81
CA PHE A 794 -3.27 14.91 6.27
C PHE A 794 -4.54 14.44 5.52
N GLU A 795 -4.65 13.13 5.33
CA GLU A 795 -5.68 12.45 4.54
C GLU A 795 -5.68 12.79 3.03
N ARG A 796 -4.73 13.60 2.54
CA ARG A 796 -4.63 13.95 1.12
C ARG A 796 -3.60 13.08 0.42
N ASN A 797 -3.95 12.65 -0.79
CA ASN A 797 -2.97 12.11 -1.73
C ASN A 797 -2.07 13.25 -2.22
N LEU A 798 -0.76 13.13 -2.00
CA LEU A 798 0.20 14.12 -2.47
C LEU A 798 0.83 13.65 -3.77
N ARG A 799 0.66 14.44 -4.82
CA ARG A 799 1.31 14.24 -6.11
C ARG A 799 2.51 15.19 -6.20
N LEU A 800 3.66 14.65 -6.57
CA LEU A 800 4.95 15.35 -6.60
C LEU A 800 5.40 15.69 -8.03
N ASP A 801 4.54 15.47 -9.02
CA ASP A 801 4.83 15.66 -10.44
C ASP A 801 4.72 17.13 -10.89
N GLY A 802 4.29 18.04 -10.02
CA GLY A 802 4.16 19.46 -10.35
C GLY A 802 3.10 19.75 -11.43
N GLY A 803 2.17 18.81 -11.66
CA GLY A 803 1.16 18.87 -12.72
C GLY A 803 1.72 18.64 -14.13
N LEU A 804 2.87 17.98 -14.25
CA LEU A 804 3.56 17.75 -15.52
C LEU A 804 3.15 16.45 -16.20
N LEU A 805 2.71 15.44 -15.44
CA LEU A 805 2.23 14.19 -16.02
C LEU A 805 0.85 14.37 -16.69
N PRO A 806 0.53 13.59 -17.73
CA PRO A 806 -0.80 13.62 -18.35
C PRO A 806 -1.92 13.37 -17.32
N ALA A 807 -3.07 14.03 -17.51
CA ALA A 807 -4.21 13.89 -16.60
C ALA A 807 -4.78 12.46 -16.55
N ASP A 808 -4.56 11.67 -17.61
CA ASP A 808 -4.93 10.26 -17.74
C ASP A 808 -3.79 9.29 -17.43
N PHE A 809 -2.68 9.78 -16.85
CA PHE A 809 -1.57 8.94 -16.42
C PHE A 809 -2.07 7.83 -15.48
N ARG A 810 -1.74 6.58 -15.81
CA ARG A 810 -2.13 5.41 -15.03
C ARG A 810 -1.23 5.27 -13.79
N TRP A 811 -1.62 5.97 -12.73
CA TRP A 811 -0.98 5.88 -11.42
C TRP A 811 -1.11 4.46 -10.86
N ALA A 812 0.01 3.89 -10.44
CA ALA A 812 0.05 2.68 -9.64
C ALA A 812 0.26 3.03 -8.17
N ASP A 813 -0.20 2.15 -7.27
CA ASP A 813 0.12 2.27 -5.86
C ASP A 813 1.64 2.32 -5.67
N TYR A 814 2.10 3.26 -4.84
CA TYR A 814 3.52 3.45 -4.51
C TYR A 814 4.44 3.93 -5.65
N ASP A 815 3.87 4.44 -6.74
CA ASP A 815 4.61 5.30 -7.68
C ASP A 815 5.35 6.41 -6.90
N VAL A 816 6.65 6.62 -7.17
CA VAL A 816 7.49 7.51 -6.35
C VAL A 816 7.14 9.00 -6.43
N LEU A 817 6.44 9.43 -7.48
CA LEU A 817 5.84 10.78 -7.53
C LEU A 817 4.53 10.87 -6.72
N GLN A 818 4.24 9.88 -5.90
CA GLN A 818 3.16 9.89 -4.91
C GLN A 818 3.74 9.56 -3.53
N ALA A 819 3.47 10.44 -2.56
CA ALA A 819 3.77 10.14 -1.16
C ALA A 819 2.61 9.34 -0.52
N THR A 820 2.93 8.44 0.41
CA THR A 820 1.90 7.78 1.23
C THR A 820 1.17 8.85 2.03
N PRO A 821 -0.18 8.93 1.98
CA PRO A 821 -0.93 9.90 2.78
C PRO A 821 -0.70 9.70 4.26
N ALA A 822 -0.50 10.80 5.00
CA ALA A 822 -0.58 10.75 6.45
C ALA A 822 -2.03 10.47 6.86
N ARG A 823 -2.25 9.44 7.67
CA ARG A 823 -3.58 8.97 8.07
C ARG A 823 -3.79 9.12 9.57
N ILE A 824 -4.97 9.54 9.97
CA ILE A 824 -5.42 9.62 11.36
C ILE A 824 -6.37 8.45 11.60
N ASP A 825 -6.09 7.67 12.63
CA ASP A 825 -6.93 6.54 12.96
C ASP A 825 -8.32 7.04 13.42
N PRO A 826 -9.41 6.33 13.09
CA PRO A 826 -10.75 6.62 13.62
C PRO A 826 -10.75 6.81 15.14
N VAL A 827 -11.51 7.77 15.63
CA VAL A 827 -11.71 7.97 17.08
C VAL A 827 -13.06 7.35 17.44
N HIS A 828 -13.09 6.40 18.38
CA HIS A 828 -14.30 5.77 18.90
C HIS A 828 -14.57 6.12 20.36
N THR A 829 -13.52 6.50 21.10
CA THR A 829 -13.55 6.77 22.53
C THR A 829 -12.85 8.07 22.88
N ARG A 830 -13.17 8.62 24.06
CA ARG A 830 -12.44 9.78 24.61
C ARG A 830 -10.95 9.49 24.81
N HIS A 831 -10.60 8.27 25.20
CA HIS A 831 -9.19 7.90 25.35
C HIS A 831 -8.43 7.95 24.02
N GLU A 832 -9.03 7.44 22.94
CA GLU A 832 -8.43 7.54 21.60
C GLU A 832 -8.31 9.00 21.14
N LEU A 833 -9.27 9.87 21.49
CA LEU A 833 -9.14 11.32 21.24
C LEU A 833 -7.94 11.93 21.97
N ARG A 834 -7.74 11.56 23.25
CA ARG A 834 -6.57 12.00 24.04
C ARG A 834 -5.27 11.54 23.41
N GLN A 835 -5.19 10.28 22.97
CA GLN A 835 -4.03 9.72 22.28
C GLN A 835 -3.77 10.38 20.93
N MET A 836 -4.83 10.65 20.15
CA MET A 836 -4.76 11.39 18.90
C MET A 836 -4.20 12.80 19.11
N SER A 837 -4.68 13.51 20.14
CA SER A 837 -4.26 14.88 20.46
C SER A 837 -2.75 15.00 20.79
N ILE A 838 -2.10 13.90 21.18
CA ILE A 838 -0.66 13.85 21.46
C ILE A 838 0.15 13.10 20.39
N GLY A 839 -0.49 12.67 19.30
CA GLY A 839 0.19 12.12 18.14
C GLY A 839 0.35 10.61 18.08
N LEU A 840 -0.41 9.81 18.85
CA LEU A 840 -0.24 8.34 18.93
C LEU A 840 -1.22 7.49 18.08
N ARG A 841 -2.32 8.08 17.60
CA ARG A 841 -3.37 7.47 16.74
C ARG A 841 -3.30 7.92 15.26
N MET A 842 -2.11 7.92 14.65
CA MET A 842 -1.91 8.36 13.26
C MET A 842 -0.58 7.86 12.71
N GLN A 843 -0.41 7.98 11.40
CA GLN A 843 0.84 7.73 10.68
C GLN A 843 1.16 8.92 9.78
N ALA A 844 2.44 9.25 9.66
CA ALA A 844 2.92 10.32 8.78
C ALA A 844 4.26 9.95 8.14
N THR A 845 4.54 10.55 6.98
CA THR A 845 5.89 10.54 6.40
C THR A 845 6.66 11.80 6.84
N PRO A 846 7.99 11.77 6.80
CA PRO A 846 8.80 12.98 6.93
C PRO A 846 8.37 14.11 5.99
N LEU A 847 7.96 13.82 4.75
CA LEU A 847 7.45 14.86 3.85
C LEU A 847 6.24 15.61 4.44
N GLN A 848 5.23 14.90 4.96
CA GLN A 848 4.06 15.58 5.55
C GLN A 848 4.43 16.40 6.78
N MET A 849 5.32 15.90 7.62
CA MET A 849 5.74 16.64 8.81
C MET A 849 6.60 17.87 8.46
N ALA A 850 7.40 17.80 7.39
CA ALA A 850 8.14 18.95 6.87
C ALA A 850 7.18 19.99 6.25
N MET A 851 6.14 19.57 5.53
CA MET A 851 5.09 20.46 5.03
C MET A 851 4.33 21.15 6.16
N ALA A 852 4.00 20.44 7.24
CA ALA A 852 3.37 21.01 8.41
C ALA A 852 4.25 22.10 9.04
N ALA A 853 5.56 21.85 9.18
CA ALA A 853 6.50 22.84 9.70
C ALA A 853 6.64 24.05 8.75
N ALA A 854 6.74 23.80 7.44
CA ALA A 854 6.79 24.85 6.42
C ALA A 854 5.57 25.76 6.51
N ALA A 855 4.37 25.18 6.64
CA ALA A 855 3.14 25.93 6.70
C ALA A 855 3.00 26.77 7.98
N LEU A 856 3.51 26.29 9.11
CA LEU A 856 3.55 27.06 10.35
C LEU A 856 4.56 28.22 10.28
N GLY A 857 5.72 27.99 9.64
CA GLY A 857 6.73 29.01 9.38
C GLY A 857 6.21 30.11 8.44
N GLN A 858 5.58 29.73 7.33
CA GLN A 858 5.06 30.67 6.34
C GLN A 858 3.70 31.28 6.69
N GLY A 859 2.91 30.59 7.52
CA GLY A 859 1.52 30.95 7.80
C GLY A 859 0.55 30.62 6.67
N ALA A 860 0.97 29.82 5.70
CA ALA A 860 0.16 29.33 4.60
C ALA A 860 0.58 27.91 4.20
N SER A 861 -0.34 27.12 3.66
CA SER A 861 -0.08 25.78 3.13
C SER A 861 0.98 25.78 2.03
N VAL A 862 1.72 24.68 1.95
CA VAL A 862 2.80 24.46 0.99
C VAL A 862 2.50 23.21 0.17
N ALA A 863 2.60 23.30 -1.14
CA ALA A 863 2.37 22.18 -2.06
C ALA A 863 3.72 21.59 -2.50
N PRO A 864 4.08 20.36 -2.08
CA PRO A 864 5.39 19.81 -2.39
C PRO A 864 5.48 19.40 -3.87
N ARG A 865 6.66 19.54 -4.46
CA ARG A 865 6.97 19.01 -5.79
C ARG A 865 8.38 18.44 -5.82
N LEU A 866 8.53 17.37 -6.61
CA LEU A 866 9.81 16.73 -6.90
C LEU A 866 10.22 16.98 -8.36
N LEU A 867 9.26 16.98 -9.28
CA LEU A 867 9.50 17.23 -10.69
C LEU A 867 9.36 18.74 -10.97
N LEU A 868 10.45 19.38 -11.40
CA LEU A 868 10.48 20.80 -11.75
C LEU A 868 10.24 21.06 -13.22
N ALA A 869 10.73 20.19 -14.09
CA ALA A 869 10.48 20.28 -15.52
C ALA A 869 10.43 18.90 -16.17
N LEU A 870 9.65 18.79 -17.25
CA LEU A 870 9.52 17.59 -18.09
C LEU A 870 9.39 18.00 -19.55
N ASP A 871 10.33 17.57 -20.39
CA ASP A 871 10.37 17.82 -21.84
C ASP A 871 10.21 19.30 -22.20
N GLY A 872 10.94 20.15 -21.47
CA GLY A 872 10.93 21.61 -21.66
C GLY A 872 9.72 22.34 -21.04
N ARG A 873 8.80 21.63 -20.39
CA ARG A 873 7.68 22.24 -19.64
C ARG A 873 8.02 22.36 -18.16
N ASP A 874 7.80 23.54 -17.58
CA ASP A 874 8.00 23.78 -16.15
C ASP A 874 6.77 23.43 -15.31
N ALA A 875 7.03 22.96 -14.09
CA ALA A 875 6.02 22.64 -13.09
C ALA A 875 5.29 23.90 -12.60
N LYS A 876 4.03 23.73 -12.22
CA LYS A 876 3.21 24.80 -11.63
C LYS A 876 3.12 24.62 -10.12
N SER A 877 3.31 25.69 -9.37
CA SER A 877 3.05 25.70 -7.92
C SER A 877 1.62 26.18 -7.67
N PRO A 878 0.78 25.39 -6.99
CA PRO A 878 -0.51 25.85 -6.49
C PRO A 878 -0.35 27.10 -5.60
N ALA A 879 -1.34 27.99 -5.62
CA ALA A 879 -1.34 29.14 -4.74
C ALA A 879 -1.44 28.69 -3.26
N PRO A 880 -0.62 29.25 -2.36
CA PRO A 880 -0.65 28.88 -0.96
C PRO A 880 -1.95 29.36 -0.29
N VAL A 881 -2.62 28.47 0.42
CA VAL A 881 -3.82 28.80 1.22
C VAL A 881 -3.38 29.22 2.62
N LYS A 882 -3.72 30.44 3.05
CA LYS A 882 -3.42 30.94 4.41
C LYS A 882 -3.92 29.98 5.49
N LEU A 883 -3.31 29.98 6.66
CA LEU A 883 -3.74 29.16 7.80
C LEU A 883 -4.82 29.82 8.67
N ASP A 884 -5.05 31.12 8.53
CA ASP A 884 -6.06 31.90 9.26
C ASP A 884 -6.15 31.55 10.75
N ALA A 885 -5.00 31.47 11.42
CA ALA A 885 -4.88 31.17 12.85
C ALA A 885 -3.77 32.02 13.48
N ARG A 886 -3.80 32.18 14.80
CA ARG A 886 -2.76 32.87 15.54
C ARG A 886 -1.52 31.98 15.66
N LEU A 887 -0.39 32.39 15.08
CA LEU A 887 0.81 31.55 14.98
C LEU A 887 1.95 31.95 15.93
N ASP A 888 1.93 33.15 16.50
CA ASP A 888 2.99 33.66 17.38
C ASP A 888 3.20 32.76 18.61
N ARG A 889 2.12 32.26 19.23
CA ARG A 889 2.21 31.34 20.38
C ARG A 889 2.83 29.99 19.99
N ILE A 890 2.46 29.46 18.82
CA ILE A 890 3.02 28.20 18.28
C ILE A 890 4.52 28.38 17.99
N ARG A 891 4.88 29.45 17.29
CA ARG A 891 6.28 29.79 16.96
C ARG A 891 7.11 30.00 18.23
N ALA A 892 6.60 30.73 19.22
CA ALA A 892 7.27 30.90 20.51
C ALA A 892 7.49 29.57 21.24
N GLY A 893 6.50 28.67 21.20
CA GLY A 893 6.63 27.32 21.76
C GLY A 893 7.70 26.47 21.07
N MET A 894 7.72 26.49 19.73
CA MET A 894 8.70 25.77 18.92
C MET A 894 10.12 26.34 19.05
N GLN A 895 10.27 27.65 19.20
CA GLN A 895 11.54 28.28 19.56
C GLN A 895 12.01 27.83 20.96
N GLY A 896 11.08 27.77 21.91
CA GLY A 896 11.35 27.29 23.27
C GLY A 896 11.90 25.86 23.32
N VAL A 897 11.51 24.99 22.38
CA VAL A 897 12.07 23.62 22.24
C VAL A 897 13.57 23.64 21.97
N ILE A 898 14.03 24.59 21.15
CA ILE A 898 15.42 24.74 20.70
C ILE A 898 16.27 25.44 21.75
N GLU A 899 15.72 26.42 22.45
CA GLU A 899 16.49 27.23 23.41
C GLU A 899 16.65 26.56 24.78
N ARG A 900 15.57 25.98 25.30
CA ARG A 900 15.46 25.54 26.70
C ARG A 900 14.70 24.22 26.90
N GLY A 901 14.10 23.71 25.84
CA GLY A 901 13.21 22.55 25.87
C GLY A 901 13.90 21.27 25.42
N THR A 902 13.08 20.38 24.89
CA THR A 902 13.46 18.98 24.60
C THR A 902 14.57 18.78 23.56
N ALA A 903 14.89 19.77 22.73
CA ALA A 903 15.97 19.66 21.73
C ALA A 903 17.17 20.57 22.01
N ALA A 904 17.18 21.31 23.13
CA ALA A 904 18.22 22.29 23.42
C ALA A 904 19.64 21.69 23.49
N GLY A 905 19.76 20.43 23.92
CA GLY A 905 21.03 19.69 23.92
C GLY A 905 21.59 19.46 22.51
N ALA A 906 20.74 19.06 21.55
CA ALA A 906 21.17 18.69 20.20
C ALA A 906 21.70 19.89 19.40
N PHE A 907 21.13 21.08 19.60
CA PHE A 907 21.46 22.27 18.83
C PHE A 907 22.45 23.20 19.52
N ARG A 908 22.89 22.91 20.76
CA ARG A 908 23.74 23.81 21.57
C ARG A 908 25.02 24.26 20.86
N SER A 909 25.62 23.39 20.05
CA SER A 909 26.86 23.67 19.31
C SER A 909 26.66 24.50 18.05
N LEU A 910 25.43 24.72 17.59
CA LEU A 910 25.17 25.58 16.44
C LEU A 910 25.45 27.06 16.77
N PRO A 911 25.90 27.85 15.77
CA PRO A 911 26.05 29.29 15.94
C PRO A 911 24.77 29.95 16.47
N ALA A 912 24.92 30.99 17.30
CA ALA A 912 23.80 31.64 17.96
C ALA A 912 22.76 32.19 16.96
N HIS A 913 23.21 32.77 15.84
CA HIS A 913 22.31 33.25 14.77
C HIS A 913 21.51 32.12 14.12
N VAL A 914 22.11 30.94 13.93
CA VAL A 914 21.40 29.76 13.41
C VAL A 914 20.34 29.29 14.39
N ARG A 915 20.67 29.24 15.69
CA ARG A 915 19.71 28.86 16.74
C ARG A 915 18.56 29.86 16.88
N ALA A 916 18.81 31.15 16.66
CA ALA A 916 17.79 32.18 16.74
C ALA A 916 16.75 32.08 15.60
N GLY A 917 17.16 31.62 14.42
CA GLY A 917 16.26 31.38 13.28
C GLY A 917 15.69 29.97 13.21
N LEU A 918 15.99 29.09 14.17
CA LEU A 918 15.62 27.67 14.16
C LEU A 918 14.43 27.40 15.09
N TYR A 919 13.36 26.87 14.52
CA TYR A 919 12.14 26.50 15.24
C TYR A 919 11.90 25.00 15.07
N GLY A 920 11.50 24.29 16.13
CA GLY A 920 11.24 22.86 15.99
C GLY A 920 10.45 22.21 17.11
N LYS A 921 10.18 20.92 16.92
CA LYS A 921 9.48 20.06 17.87
C LYS A 921 10.04 18.64 17.80
N THR A 922 10.29 18.06 18.97
CA THR A 922 10.63 16.64 19.12
C THR A 922 9.38 15.77 19.20
N GLY A 923 9.49 14.51 18.79
CA GLY A 923 8.46 13.49 18.95
C GLY A 923 9.04 12.17 19.42
N THR A 924 8.26 11.46 20.22
CA THR A 924 8.52 10.10 20.65
C THR A 924 7.18 9.37 20.65
N ALA A 925 7.08 8.29 19.90
CA ALA A 925 5.93 7.40 19.84
C ALA A 925 6.37 5.99 20.27
N PRO A 926 5.94 5.50 21.44
CA PRO A 926 6.30 4.16 21.91
C PRO A 926 5.85 3.08 20.92
N VAL A 927 6.71 2.08 20.68
CA VAL A 927 6.40 0.90 19.86
C VAL A 927 6.56 -0.42 20.63
N SER A 928 7.38 -0.42 21.68
CA SER A 928 7.50 -1.46 22.71
C SER A 928 8.07 -0.84 24.00
N ASP A 929 8.17 -1.61 25.08
CA ASP A 929 8.61 -1.11 26.39
C ASP A 929 9.93 -0.31 26.34
N ASP A 930 10.92 -0.81 25.60
CA ASP A 930 12.24 -0.18 25.49
C ASP A 930 12.51 0.55 24.17
N ARG A 931 11.50 0.65 23.28
CA ARG A 931 11.72 1.23 21.95
C ARG A 931 10.62 2.18 21.51
N ALA A 932 11.02 3.24 20.85
CA ALA A 932 10.13 4.23 20.28
C ALA A 932 10.49 4.55 18.83
N THR A 933 9.53 5.10 18.11
CA THR A 933 9.79 5.89 16.91
C THR A 933 10.00 7.33 17.34
N VAL A 934 11.15 7.89 16.98
CA VAL A 934 11.55 9.23 17.41
C VAL A 934 11.64 10.16 16.23
N TRP A 935 11.25 11.41 16.46
CA TRP A 935 11.06 12.42 15.43
C TRP A 935 11.66 13.75 15.84
N PHE A 936 12.04 14.53 14.83
CA PHE A 936 12.22 15.96 14.95
C PHE A 936 11.69 16.63 13.68
N THR A 937 10.88 17.67 13.83
CA THR A 937 10.35 18.49 12.73
C THR A 937 10.53 19.97 13.04
N GLY A 938 10.74 20.81 12.03
CA GLY A 938 10.97 22.22 12.23
C GLY A 938 11.21 22.99 10.94
N TRP A 939 11.48 24.28 11.08
CA TRP A 939 11.95 25.12 10.00
C TRP A 939 13.06 26.06 10.44
N LEU A 940 13.76 26.59 9.45
CA LEU A 940 14.76 27.63 9.56
C LEU A 940 14.29 28.87 8.81
N GLU A 941 14.34 30.03 9.45
CA GLU A 941 13.95 31.30 8.86
C GLU A 941 14.84 31.67 7.65
N PRO A 942 14.31 32.42 6.68
CA PRO A 942 15.11 33.01 5.59
C PRO A 942 16.33 33.77 6.10
N GLY A 943 17.45 33.70 5.37
CA GLY A 943 18.67 34.45 5.68
C GLY A 943 19.44 33.93 6.90
N THR A 944 19.03 32.82 7.50
CA THR A 944 19.71 32.24 8.66
C THR A 944 21.03 31.57 8.28
N LEU A 945 21.08 30.90 7.12
CA LEU A 945 22.31 30.33 6.55
C LEU A 945 22.86 31.23 5.43
N PRO A 946 24.18 31.18 5.16
CA PRO A 946 24.78 31.87 4.03
C PRO A 946 24.10 31.49 2.70
N GLY A 947 23.67 32.49 1.93
CA GLY A 947 23.04 32.28 0.62
C GLY A 947 21.61 31.71 0.65
N GLN A 948 21.08 31.37 1.83
CA GLN A 948 19.71 30.86 1.98
C GLN A 948 18.71 32.02 1.86
N ARG A 949 17.99 32.07 0.73
CA ARG A 949 16.99 33.12 0.47
C ARG A 949 15.61 32.81 1.04
N HIS A 950 15.18 31.56 1.01
CA HIS A 950 13.87 31.12 1.49
C HIS A 950 13.98 30.35 2.80
N GLY A 951 12.87 30.19 3.51
CA GLY A 951 12.81 29.32 4.67
C GLY A 951 13.06 27.86 4.28
N LEU A 952 13.72 27.10 5.15
CA LEU A 952 13.93 25.65 4.96
C LEU A 952 13.13 24.90 6.01
N ALA A 953 12.20 24.06 5.58
CA ALA A 953 11.48 23.15 6.48
C ALA A 953 12.08 21.75 6.39
N PHE A 954 12.04 21.01 7.51
CA PHE A 954 12.58 19.67 7.55
C PHE A 954 11.84 18.80 8.56
N ALA A 955 11.89 17.50 8.32
CA ALA A 955 11.52 16.50 9.29
C ALA A 955 12.41 15.29 9.15
N THR A 956 12.73 14.65 10.27
CA THR A 956 13.50 13.42 10.34
C THR A 956 12.88 12.48 11.35
N TYR A 957 12.98 11.18 11.08
CA TYR A 957 12.57 10.15 12.00
C TYR A 957 13.51 8.95 12.02
N VAL A 958 13.49 8.25 13.15
CA VAL A 958 14.18 6.97 13.36
C VAL A 958 13.24 6.02 14.09
N SER A 959 12.95 4.87 13.49
CA SER A 959 12.13 3.83 14.14
C SER A 959 12.97 2.95 15.07
N ARG A 960 12.33 2.30 16.03
CA ARG A 960 12.99 1.35 16.96
C ARG A 960 14.23 1.96 17.65
N SER A 961 14.14 3.21 18.04
CA SER A 961 15.14 3.94 18.83
C SER A 961 15.01 3.62 20.31
N GLU A 962 16.14 3.57 21.01
CA GLU A 962 16.23 3.45 22.47
C GLU A 962 16.29 4.84 23.16
N GLY A 963 16.62 5.90 22.40
CA GLY A 963 16.63 7.29 22.88
C GLY A 963 15.34 8.04 22.55
N THR A 964 15.32 9.34 22.84
CA THR A 964 14.21 10.26 22.52
C THR A 964 14.41 11.05 21.22
N GLY A 965 13.38 11.76 20.75
CA GLY A 965 13.50 12.68 19.60
C GLY A 965 14.58 13.75 19.75
N GLY A 966 14.83 14.24 20.97
CA GLY A 966 15.89 15.21 21.24
C GLY A 966 17.30 14.61 21.23
N GLU A 967 17.43 13.33 21.58
CA GLU A 967 18.72 12.65 21.72
C GLU A 967 19.17 11.95 20.44
N HIS A 968 18.24 11.55 19.57
CA HIS A 968 18.54 10.71 18.41
C HIS A 968 18.10 11.33 17.07
N ALA A 969 16.89 11.88 16.98
CA ALA A 969 16.39 12.47 15.72
C ALA A 969 16.93 13.89 15.49
N ALA A 970 16.83 14.78 16.48
CA ALA A 970 17.28 16.17 16.37
C ALA A 970 18.78 16.33 15.99
N PRO A 971 19.71 15.50 16.50
CA PRO A 971 21.12 15.55 16.07
C PRO A 971 21.34 15.35 14.57
N VAL A 972 20.48 14.60 13.88
CA VAL A 972 20.57 14.43 12.41
C VAL A 972 20.45 15.78 11.72
N ILE A 973 19.44 16.58 12.08
CA ILE A 973 19.26 17.93 11.52
C ILE A 973 20.37 18.87 11.99
N ALA A 974 20.81 18.77 13.26
CA ALA A 974 21.89 19.59 13.77
C ALA A 974 23.18 19.41 12.95
N ALA A 975 23.51 18.17 12.58
CA ALA A 975 24.67 17.85 11.75
C ALA A 975 24.58 18.46 10.34
N VAL A 976 23.41 18.38 9.69
CA VAL A 976 23.17 18.99 8.38
C VAL A 976 23.31 20.51 8.47
N LEU A 977 22.62 21.16 9.42
CA LEU A 977 22.66 22.61 9.60
C LEU A 977 24.05 23.13 9.94
N ALA A 978 24.80 22.42 10.80
CA ALA A 978 26.18 22.78 11.10
C ALA A 978 27.05 22.79 9.84
N ARG A 979 26.90 21.77 8.98
CA ARG A 979 27.69 21.67 7.76
C ARG A 979 27.33 22.76 6.74
N LEU A 980 26.06 23.11 6.65
CA LEU A 980 25.58 24.21 5.79
C LEU A 980 26.08 25.57 6.28
N ALA A 981 26.12 25.79 7.60
CA ALA A 981 26.69 27.02 8.18
C ALA A 981 28.20 27.15 7.91
N ASP A 982 28.95 26.04 7.92
CA ASP A 982 30.41 26.01 7.72
C ASP A 982 30.85 26.07 6.23
N GLY A 983 29.96 25.73 5.29
CA GLY A 983 30.29 25.54 3.87
C GLY A 983 30.96 26.74 3.19
N ASP A 984 30.69 27.95 3.67
CA ASP A 984 31.17 29.19 3.06
C ASP A 984 32.52 29.68 3.61
N ALA A 985 32.92 29.24 4.80
CA ALA A 985 34.24 29.58 5.37
C ALA A 985 35.39 29.06 4.51
N ARG A 986 35.18 27.98 3.74
CA ARG A 986 36.18 27.41 2.83
C ARG A 986 36.15 28.03 1.42
N HIS A 987 35.03 28.63 1.01
CA HIS A 987 34.94 29.36 -0.27
C HIS A 987 35.55 30.76 -0.18
N LYS A 988 35.36 31.46 0.95
CA LYS A 988 36.02 32.77 1.19
C LYS A 988 37.55 32.67 1.27
N VAL A 989 38.10 31.65 1.93
CA VAL A 989 39.56 31.42 2.00
C VAL A 989 40.18 31.11 0.63
N LYS A 990 39.43 30.51 -0.30
CA LYS A 990 39.89 30.28 -1.68
C LYS A 990 39.78 31.51 -2.59
N GLN A 991 38.93 32.49 -2.28
CA GLN A 991 38.80 33.73 -3.05
C GLN A 991 39.72 34.85 -2.56
N THR A 992 40.10 34.87 -1.28
CA THR A 992 41.10 35.83 -0.75
C THR A 992 42.55 35.36 -0.89
N GLY A 993 42.77 34.17 -1.46
CA GLY A 993 44.08 33.58 -1.75
C GLY A 993 44.43 33.55 -3.23
N LYS A 994 44.00 34.55 -4.00
CA LYS A 994 44.48 34.84 -5.36
C LYS A 994 45.06 36.24 -5.41
#